data_AF-A0A4R2KRW2-F1
#
_entry.id   AF-A0A4R2KRW2-F1
#
_cell.length_a   1.000
_cell.length_b   1.000
_cell.length_c   1.000
_cell.angle_alpha   90.00
_cell.angle_beta   90.00
_cell.angle_gamma   90.00
#
_symmetry.space_group_name_H-M   'P 1'
#
loop_
_entity.id
_entity.type
_entity.pdbx_description
1 polymer ?
#
loop_
_entity_poly.entity_id
_entity_poly.type
_entity_poly.pdbx_seq_one_letter_code
_entity_poly.pdbx_strand_id
1 'polypeptide(L)'
;MSGSGLRRISAAVHLGLATICAATIAPIAPLAVCTLVGLPAHADPLDPYSLGEATVSLPLGWAVTGAARDHGVDLAGPGGEVLMAFWWFPDEPLAPEPDTLLFEMRSFPAGPALVQTQRIGRLASASVVFEHANAEGERLILRLEGEGMDPAALLAQLLDLAGQVHFAGQAAAAVSAPGSGPGLAANHTDPASGLALHVPEGWSRYGADLPGLRLIALMPQGADALVQVAVARPQGGRDAAQVLAEYETLLYREAVIPRQIEAERDVTLAGLPGRSTTVLARLYSIGGLSLPYERGLATLSRAGDADRAVLVLQVHHPEAGAYLVALLEGVRQSVALAPERHHADSPDVPTPMAQLRPPQAPPPMAAVPADPPPAQTPTQTGPAPRTPSATPGWEAVLAQVGALLGKADCAPADPAGLAASGALAELGLAPQHGARCGPLALYAVTLPVDPRGGAAGLLGLAAQRAQAAQGAPLALVDPARRAVMAIEPGPNGLSVRVLELGADTTSGEAAIDPARAFGRAEAFRQIAARSPIEALGHRVSDGAALQIAQIALIFDPEGRAERLAPVLGGAITSLYGLGSAAPVAAFYHPFADIALLTVWDAAFERIEAVEMVPGAPLRGLAPPLDAAPGWQVLGLSAPVALGLNAARTHAALGADCAAGAGSESCPWGGHDEEGFGVLATLAMVLWTRSQVQAMTVVEAGTSEAAAARDAWNALYGEFGLAQGRAQGLSDTDRRAFEGLPADLWHGFRPAAFGGAEGRAMLILHAKDRPDLFIAVEAAASGDAPLTSASLLTFSGFQSNLDLIEERVK
;
A
#
# COMPACT_ATOMS: atom_id res chain seq x y z
N MET A 1 15.85 51.15 23.89
CA MET A 1 15.49 51.86 22.66
C MET A 1 14.66 50.92 21.80
N SER A 2 13.34 51.04 21.91
CA SER A 2 12.34 50.22 21.22
C SER A 2 11.17 51.17 20.94
N GLY A 3 10.75 51.24 19.68
CA GLY A 3 9.68 52.13 19.22
C GLY A 3 8.53 51.30 18.69
N SER A 4 7.47 51.17 19.47
CA SER A 4 6.18 50.63 19.06
C SER A 4 5.10 51.69 19.32
N GLY A 5 4.54 52.25 18.25
CA GLY A 5 3.45 53.22 18.32
C GLY A 5 2.31 52.78 17.39
N LEU A 6 1.23 52.27 17.98
CA LEU A 6 -0.05 52.08 17.31
C LEU A 6 -1.15 52.57 18.25
N ARG A 7 -1.73 53.73 17.91
CA ARG A 7 -2.89 54.33 18.58
C ARG A 7 -4.17 53.80 17.93
N ARG A 8 -5.10 53.40 18.79
CA ARG A 8 -6.53 53.19 18.50
C ARG A 8 -7.21 54.54 18.22
N ILE A 9 -8.13 54.58 17.25
CA ILE A 9 -9.27 55.51 17.24
C ILE A 9 -10.51 54.73 16.77
N SER A 10 -11.50 54.66 17.66
CA SER A 10 -12.89 54.36 17.34
C SER A 10 -13.62 55.67 17.03
N ALA A 11 -14.61 55.66 16.12
CA ALA A 11 -15.97 56.17 16.38
C ALA A 11 -16.89 56.09 15.14
N ALA A 12 -18.16 55.79 15.44
CA ALA A 12 -19.31 55.57 14.59
C ALA A 12 -19.98 56.85 14.01
N VAL A 13 -21.15 56.63 13.35
CA VAL A 13 -22.33 57.54 13.17
C VAL A 13 -22.45 58.14 11.73
N HIS A 14 -23.56 58.19 10.95
CA HIS A 14 -25.03 58.20 11.15
C HIS A 14 -25.84 57.75 9.88
N LEU A 15 -27.08 57.33 10.14
CA LEU A 15 -28.34 57.30 9.35
C LEU A 15 -28.45 58.11 8.03
N GLY A 16 -29.26 57.57 7.10
CA GLY A 16 -29.98 58.34 6.08
C GLY A 16 -31.22 57.60 5.56
N LEU A 17 -32.41 58.08 5.92
CA LEU A 17 -33.72 57.59 5.47
C LEU A 17 -34.56 58.85 5.16
N ALA A 18 -35.07 59.01 3.93
CA ALA A 18 -36.08 60.01 3.62
C ALA A 18 -36.89 59.68 2.36
N THR A 19 -38.20 59.59 2.61
CA THR A 19 -39.40 59.40 1.79
C THR A 19 -39.74 60.61 0.90
N ILE A 20 -40.38 60.39 -0.27
CA ILE A 20 -41.34 61.34 -0.88
C ILE A 20 -42.59 60.59 -1.39
N CYS A 21 -43.76 61.13 -1.02
CA CYS A 21 -45.13 60.70 -1.29
C CYS A 21 -45.76 61.40 -2.51
N ALA A 22 -46.84 60.80 -3.05
CA ALA A 22 -48.16 61.39 -3.45
C ALA A 22 -48.71 60.64 -4.70
N ALA A 23 -49.81 59.86 -4.68
CA ALA A 23 -51.21 60.01 -4.25
C ALA A 23 -52.13 60.69 -5.29
N THR A 24 -53.08 59.91 -5.83
CA THR A 24 -54.45 60.35 -6.23
C THR A 24 -55.42 59.15 -6.22
N ILE A 25 -56.69 59.46 -5.91
CA ILE A 25 -57.72 58.60 -5.29
C ILE A 25 -58.99 58.49 -6.18
N ALA A 26 -59.63 57.30 -6.17
CA ALA A 26 -61.06 56.94 -6.36
C ALA A 26 -61.73 56.93 -7.77
N PRO A 27 -62.87 56.22 -8.00
CA PRO A 27 -63.72 55.43 -7.08
C PRO A 27 -64.14 53.99 -7.51
N ILE A 28 -64.85 53.35 -6.59
CA ILE A 28 -65.44 51.99 -6.44
C ILE A 28 -66.55 51.64 -7.46
N ALA A 29 -66.58 50.38 -7.96
CA ALA A 29 -67.77 49.50 -8.15
C ALA A 29 -67.32 48.08 -8.66
N PRO A 30 -68.18 47.04 -8.68
CA PRO A 30 -68.31 46.01 -7.63
C PRO A 30 -67.80 44.60 -8.03
N LEU A 31 -67.71 43.74 -7.01
CA LEU A 31 -67.67 42.26 -7.03
C LEU A 31 -67.62 41.56 -8.40
N ALA A 32 -66.45 40.98 -8.70
CA ALA A 32 -66.35 39.76 -9.50
C ALA A 32 -65.48 38.77 -8.72
N VAL A 33 -66.14 37.87 -7.98
CA VAL A 33 -65.51 36.66 -7.44
C VAL A 33 -65.11 35.80 -8.62
N CYS A 34 -63.90 35.99 -9.14
CA CYS A 34 -63.27 35.04 -10.04
C CYS A 34 -62.77 33.87 -9.19
N THR A 35 -63.54 32.80 -9.17
CA THR A 35 -63.05 31.44 -8.96
C THR A 35 -61.88 31.22 -9.92
N LEU A 36 -60.66 31.39 -9.42
CA LEU A 36 -59.44 30.90 -10.04
C LEU A 36 -59.57 29.38 -10.13
N VAL A 37 -60.07 28.92 -11.27
CA VAL A 37 -59.96 27.53 -11.70
C VAL A 37 -58.47 27.25 -11.77
N GLY A 38 -57.97 26.48 -10.79
CA GLY A 38 -56.60 25.97 -10.80
C GLY A 38 -56.42 25.17 -12.08
N LEU A 39 -55.74 25.76 -13.05
CA LEU A 39 -55.21 25.01 -14.18
C LEU A 39 -54.33 23.91 -13.59
N PRO A 40 -54.50 22.64 -14.01
CA PRO A 40 -53.64 21.57 -13.52
C PRO A 40 -52.20 21.98 -13.81
N ALA A 41 -51.37 21.99 -12.77
CA ALA A 41 -49.93 22.11 -12.92
C ALA A 41 -49.51 21.02 -13.93
N HIS A 42 -49.17 21.44 -15.14
CA HIS A 42 -48.63 20.53 -16.12
C HIS A 42 -47.27 20.14 -15.56
N ALA A 43 -47.10 18.86 -15.21
CA ALA A 43 -45.78 18.34 -14.92
C ALA A 43 -44.94 18.58 -16.18
N ASP A 44 -43.86 19.34 -16.04
CA ASP A 44 -42.96 19.59 -17.14
C ASP A 44 -42.47 18.23 -17.68
N PRO A 45 -42.36 18.07 -19.02
CA PRO A 45 -41.85 16.83 -19.59
C PRO A 45 -40.45 16.53 -19.03
N LEU A 46 -40.23 15.30 -18.59
CA LEU A 46 -38.93 14.82 -18.16
C LEU A 46 -38.35 13.90 -19.23
N ASP A 47 -37.07 14.10 -19.57
CA ASP A 47 -36.33 13.23 -20.49
C ASP A 47 -35.52 12.21 -19.68
N PRO A 48 -35.74 10.88 -19.86
CA PRO A 48 -35.01 9.86 -19.13
C PRO A 48 -33.62 9.62 -19.74
N TYR A 49 -32.60 9.56 -18.89
CA TYR A 49 -31.22 9.20 -19.24
C TYR A 49 -30.83 7.92 -18.51
N SER A 50 -30.44 6.89 -19.28
CA SER A 50 -30.02 5.59 -18.74
C SER A 50 -28.51 5.56 -18.49
N LEU A 51 -28.14 5.08 -17.30
CA LEU A 51 -26.78 4.86 -16.82
C LEU A 51 -26.64 3.39 -16.39
N GLY A 52 -26.86 2.47 -17.31
CA GLY A 52 -26.90 1.04 -17.00
C GLY A 52 -28.10 0.69 -16.12
N GLU A 53 -27.85 0.31 -14.87
CA GLU A 53 -28.89 -0.08 -13.90
C GLU A 53 -29.66 1.12 -13.33
N ALA A 54 -29.18 2.36 -13.51
CA ALA A 54 -29.88 3.56 -13.07
C ALA A 54 -30.53 4.31 -14.24
N THR A 55 -31.67 4.95 -13.98
CA THR A 55 -32.28 5.94 -14.86
C THR A 55 -32.46 7.24 -14.09
N VAL A 56 -31.99 8.34 -14.67
CA VAL A 56 -32.14 9.70 -14.13
C VAL A 56 -33.06 10.47 -15.07
N SER A 57 -34.18 11.00 -14.56
CA SER A 57 -35.11 11.81 -15.37
C SER A 57 -34.79 13.29 -15.20
N LEU A 58 -34.44 13.99 -16.29
CA LEU A 58 -34.02 15.38 -16.27
C LEU A 58 -35.10 16.32 -16.83
N PRO A 59 -35.20 17.58 -16.34
CA PRO A 59 -36.01 18.61 -16.98
C PRO A 59 -35.59 18.88 -18.42
N LEU A 60 -36.48 19.46 -19.22
CA LEU A 60 -36.14 19.93 -20.56
C LEU A 60 -35.01 20.98 -20.52
N GLY A 61 -34.11 20.93 -21.50
CA GLY A 61 -33.04 21.91 -21.69
C GLY A 61 -31.65 21.47 -21.22
N TRP A 62 -31.54 20.27 -20.63
CA TRP A 62 -30.26 19.64 -20.36
C TRP A 62 -29.67 19.02 -21.63
N ALA A 63 -28.37 19.24 -21.86
CA ALA A 63 -27.68 18.71 -23.04
C ALA A 63 -26.42 17.94 -22.63
N VAL A 64 -26.19 16.77 -23.22
CA VAL A 64 -24.94 16.00 -23.03
C VAL A 64 -23.77 16.80 -23.62
N THR A 65 -22.77 17.11 -22.79
CA THR A 65 -21.62 17.95 -23.19
C THR A 65 -20.28 17.23 -23.24
N GLY A 66 -20.16 16.06 -22.58
CA GLY A 66 -18.96 15.24 -22.57
C GLY A 66 -19.20 13.85 -23.17
N ALA A 67 -18.17 13.24 -23.76
CA ALA A 67 -18.20 11.82 -24.10
C ALA A 67 -18.42 11.02 -22.82
N ALA A 68 -19.32 10.03 -22.87
CA ALA A 68 -19.49 9.09 -21.78
C ALA A 68 -18.11 8.50 -21.45
N ARG A 69 -17.56 8.84 -20.28
CA ARG A 69 -16.57 7.97 -19.66
C ARG A 69 -17.26 6.62 -19.51
N ASP A 70 -16.52 5.50 -19.56
CA ASP A 70 -17.11 4.15 -19.67
C ASP A 70 -18.21 3.84 -18.62
N HIS A 71 -18.32 4.66 -17.56
CA HIS A 71 -19.30 4.55 -16.47
C HIS A 71 -20.06 5.86 -16.11
N GLY A 72 -20.16 6.88 -16.99
CA GLY A 72 -20.87 8.13 -16.63
C GLY A 72 -21.24 9.09 -17.77
N VAL A 73 -22.01 10.13 -17.45
CA VAL A 73 -22.44 11.19 -18.38
C VAL A 73 -22.26 12.58 -17.76
N ASP A 74 -21.78 13.53 -18.57
CA ASP A 74 -21.72 14.96 -18.23
C ASP A 74 -22.80 15.71 -19.02
N LEU A 75 -23.63 16.47 -18.31
CA LEU A 75 -24.78 17.19 -18.85
C LEU A 75 -24.69 18.67 -18.46
N ALA A 76 -24.80 19.60 -19.40
CA ALA A 76 -24.94 21.01 -19.10
C ALA A 76 -26.41 21.39 -18.91
N GLY A 77 -26.69 22.08 -17.82
CA GLY A 77 -27.98 22.69 -17.52
C GLY A 77 -28.12 24.09 -18.13
N PRO A 78 -29.36 24.62 -18.20
CA PRO A 78 -29.65 25.90 -18.85
C PRO A 78 -29.09 27.13 -18.11
N GLY A 79 -28.74 27.01 -16.83
CA GLY A 79 -28.16 28.09 -16.02
C GLY A 79 -26.62 28.14 -16.05
N GLY A 80 -25.96 27.28 -16.83
CA GLY A 80 -24.51 27.14 -16.89
C GLY A 80 -23.93 26.14 -15.87
N GLU A 81 -24.78 25.49 -15.08
CA GLU A 81 -24.42 24.36 -14.23
C GLU A 81 -24.08 23.10 -15.05
N VAL A 82 -23.25 22.23 -14.49
CA VAL A 82 -22.88 20.94 -15.08
C VAL A 82 -23.23 19.83 -14.10
N LEU A 83 -24.06 18.88 -14.54
CA LEU A 83 -24.38 17.64 -13.82
C LEU A 83 -23.50 16.52 -14.35
N MET A 84 -22.72 15.94 -13.46
CA MET A 84 -21.99 14.69 -13.67
C MET A 84 -22.78 13.58 -13.00
N ALA A 85 -23.20 12.57 -13.76
CA ALA A 85 -23.86 11.39 -13.23
C ALA A 85 -23.04 10.16 -13.63
N PHE A 86 -22.42 9.50 -12.65
CA PHE A 86 -21.47 8.43 -12.91
C PHE A 86 -21.46 7.39 -11.80
N TRP A 87 -21.06 6.16 -12.15
CA TRP A 87 -20.78 5.12 -11.19
C TRP A 87 -19.37 5.29 -10.64
N TRP A 88 -19.26 5.17 -9.32
CA TRP A 88 -18.01 5.34 -8.58
C TRP A 88 -17.82 4.18 -7.61
N PHE A 89 -16.63 3.62 -7.61
CA PHE A 89 -16.22 2.61 -6.65
C PHE A 89 -15.79 3.31 -5.35
N PRO A 90 -16.39 3.00 -4.18
CA PRO A 90 -16.08 3.70 -2.93
C PRO A 90 -14.73 3.24 -2.34
N ASP A 91 -13.64 3.65 -2.99
CA ASP A 91 -12.26 3.39 -2.60
C ASP A 91 -11.80 4.28 -1.44
N GLU A 92 -12.44 5.44 -1.25
CA GLU A 92 -12.26 6.30 -0.08
C GLU A 92 -13.60 6.61 0.62
N PRO A 93 -13.64 6.65 1.96
CA PRO A 93 -14.81 7.15 2.66
C PRO A 93 -15.00 8.63 2.30
N LEU A 94 -16.17 8.99 1.78
CA LEU A 94 -16.54 10.38 1.58
C LEU A 94 -16.54 11.05 2.97
N ALA A 95 -15.52 11.83 3.25
CA ALA A 95 -15.38 12.58 4.49
C ALA A 95 -15.58 14.07 4.20
N PRO A 96 -16.18 14.84 5.14
CA PRO A 96 -16.30 16.27 4.96
C PRO A 96 -14.90 16.92 4.95
N GLU A 97 -14.61 17.65 3.88
CA GLU A 97 -13.41 18.49 3.74
C GLU A 97 -13.59 19.85 4.44
N PRO A 98 -12.52 20.62 4.72
CA PRO A 98 -12.62 21.92 5.41
C PRO A 98 -13.55 22.96 4.74
N ASP A 99 -13.81 22.81 3.45
CA ASP A 99 -14.68 23.65 2.62
C ASP A 99 -16.08 23.04 2.42
N THR A 100 -16.38 21.91 3.07
CA THR A 100 -17.70 21.29 3.09
C THR A 100 -18.68 22.10 3.93
N LEU A 101 -19.77 22.52 3.30
CA LEU A 101 -20.82 23.36 3.89
C LEU A 101 -21.97 22.52 4.46
N LEU A 102 -22.23 21.35 3.88
CA LEU A 102 -23.25 20.38 4.32
C LEU A 102 -22.72 18.96 4.09
N PHE A 103 -22.99 18.06 5.03
CA PHE A 103 -22.68 16.64 4.93
C PHE A 103 -23.70 15.85 5.76
N GLU A 104 -24.67 15.18 5.13
CA GLU A 104 -25.73 14.45 5.83
C GLU A 104 -26.29 13.26 5.03
N MET A 105 -26.87 12.28 5.71
CA MET A 105 -27.64 11.21 5.06
C MET A 105 -29.09 11.65 4.84
N ARG A 106 -29.63 11.38 3.65
CA ARG A 106 -31.02 11.68 3.28
C ARG A 106 -31.66 10.53 2.52
N SER A 107 -32.97 10.35 2.69
CA SER A 107 -33.73 9.31 1.99
C SER A 107 -34.36 9.84 0.70
N PHE A 108 -34.21 9.10 -0.39
CA PHE A 108 -34.83 9.33 -1.69
C PHE A 108 -35.69 8.13 -2.10
N PRO A 109 -36.58 8.26 -3.11
CA PRO A 109 -37.33 7.12 -3.64
C PRO A 109 -36.45 5.93 -4.07
N ALA A 110 -35.24 6.22 -4.59
CA ALA A 110 -34.26 5.22 -5.02
C ALA A 110 -33.49 4.57 -3.84
N GLY A 111 -33.62 5.08 -2.62
CA GLY A 111 -32.91 4.60 -1.43
C GLY A 111 -32.24 5.72 -0.62
N PRO A 112 -31.54 5.38 0.48
CA PRO A 112 -30.73 6.35 1.21
C PRO A 112 -29.52 6.79 0.38
N ALA A 113 -29.13 8.05 0.55
CA ALA A 113 -27.97 8.63 -0.10
C ALA A 113 -27.29 9.67 0.81
N LEU A 114 -25.97 9.80 0.66
CA LEU A 114 -25.17 10.86 1.28
C LEU A 114 -25.31 12.14 0.45
N VAL A 115 -25.58 13.26 1.12
CA VAL A 115 -25.73 14.58 0.53
C VAL A 115 -24.60 15.47 1.03
N GLN A 116 -23.85 16.06 0.11
CA GLN A 116 -22.75 16.97 0.41
C GLN A 116 -22.85 18.26 -0.40
N THR A 117 -22.43 19.39 0.19
CA THR A 117 -22.15 20.62 -0.57
C THR A 117 -20.81 21.20 -0.16
N GLN A 118 -20.09 21.79 -1.12
CA GLN A 118 -18.78 22.39 -0.89
C GLN A 118 -18.56 23.62 -1.78
N ARG A 119 -17.58 24.46 -1.41
CA ARG A 119 -17.20 25.64 -2.19
C ARG A 119 -15.69 25.80 -2.24
N ILE A 120 -15.13 25.61 -3.43
CA ILE A 120 -13.70 25.79 -3.73
C ILE A 120 -13.53 27.05 -4.58
N GLY A 121 -13.12 28.15 -3.94
CA GLY A 121 -12.99 29.45 -4.60
C GLY A 121 -14.32 29.95 -5.15
N ARG A 122 -14.45 30.07 -6.48
CA ARG A 122 -15.70 30.48 -7.15
C ARG A 122 -16.60 29.31 -7.54
N LEU A 123 -16.10 28.09 -7.49
CA LEU A 123 -16.85 26.89 -7.85
C LEU A 123 -17.70 26.45 -6.65
N ALA A 124 -19.01 26.33 -6.85
CA ALA A 124 -19.90 25.67 -5.91
C ALA A 124 -20.23 24.27 -6.45
N SER A 125 -20.23 23.27 -5.57
CA SER A 125 -20.52 21.87 -5.92
C SER A 125 -21.48 21.27 -4.89
N ALA A 126 -22.47 20.53 -5.38
CA ALA A 126 -23.38 19.71 -4.60
C ALA A 126 -23.26 18.26 -5.08
N SER A 127 -23.30 17.28 -4.19
CA SER A 127 -23.23 15.85 -4.55
C SER A 127 -24.27 15.04 -3.78
N VAL A 128 -24.86 14.04 -4.45
CA VAL A 128 -25.71 13.01 -3.87
C VAL A 128 -25.14 11.65 -4.26
N VAL A 129 -24.80 10.82 -3.27
CA VAL A 129 -24.20 9.50 -3.47
C VAL A 129 -25.13 8.43 -2.91
N PHE A 130 -25.75 7.65 -3.80
CA PHE A 130 -26.69 6.62 -3.39
C PHE A 130 -25.96 5.42 -2.75
N GLU A 131 -26.50 4.89 -1.65
CA GLU A 131 -25.96 3.69 -1.00
C GLU A 131 -26.24 2.40 -1.81
N HIS A 132 -27.07 2.49 -2.85
CA HIS A 132 -27.33 1.38 -3.76
C HIS A 132 -26.10 1.13 -4.64
N ALA A 133 -25.48 -0.04 -4.45
CA ALA A 133 -24.39 -0.51 -5.29
C ALA A 133 -24.93 -1.35 -6.46
N ASN A 134 -24.36 -1.15 -7.66
CA ASN A 134 -24.64 -1.99 -8.82
C ASN A 134 -23.99 -3.39 -8.69
N ALA A 135 -24.15 -4.24 -9.70
CA ALA A 135 -23.54 -5.57 -9.74
C ALA A 135 -21.99 -5.58 -9.63
N GLU A 136 -21.34 -4.46 -9.94
CA GLU A 136 -19.89 -4.28 -9.87
C GLU A 136 -19.42 -3.68 -8.54
N GLY A 137 -20.33 -3.37 -7.61
CA GLY A 137 -20.03 -2.77 -6.32
C GLY A 137 -19.91 -1.24 -6.36
N GLU A 138 -20.20 -0.61 -7.50
CA GLU A 138 -20.12 0.83 -7.68
C GLU A 138 -21.41 1.52 -7.22
N ARG A 139 -21.28 2.73 -6.68
CA ARG A 139 -22.39 3.57 -6.24
C ARG A 139 -22.66 4.68 -7.25
N LEU A 140 -23.92 5.02 -7.46
CA LEU A 140 -24.28 6.14 -8.33
C LEU A 140 -24.00 7.46 -7.60
N ILE A 141 -23.19 8.32 -8.21
CA ILE A 141 -22.97 9.71 -7.80
C ILE A 141 -23.68 10.63 -8.79
N LEU A 142 -24.47 11.55 -8.24
CA LEU A 142 -24.90 12.75 -8.95
C LEU A 142 -24.15 13.95 -8.36
N ARG A 143 -23.34 14.63 -9.17
CA ARG A 143 -22.60 15.84 -8.77
C ARG A 143 -23.00 17.00 -9.66
N LEU A 144 -23.41 18.11 -9.06
CA LEU A 144 -23.82 19.32 -9.75
C LEU A 144 -22.88 20.48 -9.40
N GLU A 145 -22.27 21.09 -10.41
CA GLU A 145 -21.28 22.15 -10.25
C GLU A 145 -21.69 23.43 -11.00
N GLY A 146 -21.33 24.59 -10.44
CA GLY A 146 -21.56 25.88 -11.09
C GLY A 146 -20.63 26.98 -10.60
N GLU A 147 -19.96 27.67 -11.51
CA GLU A 147 -19.09 28.80 -11.16
C GLU A 147 -19.92 30.04 -10.81
N GLY A 148 -19.68 30.61 -9.63
CA GLY A 148 -20.37 31.80 -9.14
C GLY A 148 -21.81 31.56 -8.67
N MET A 149 -22.27 30.31 -8.67
CA MET A 149 -23.60 29.93 -8.19
C MET A 149 -23.65 29.83 -6.66
N ASP A 150 -24.87 29.91 -6.13
CA ASP A 150 -25.15 29.71 -4.71
C ASP A 150 -25.26 28.20 -4.38
N PRO A 151 -24.43 27.65 -3.46
CA PRO A 151 -24.45 26.24 -3.08
C PRO A 151 -25.82 25.75 -2.63
N ALA A 152 -26.60 26.60 -1.96
CA ALA A 152 -27.94 26.22 -1.52
C ALA A 152 -28.92 26.05 -2.70
N ALA A 153 -28.83 26.92 -3.71
CA ALA A 153 -29.63 26.80 -4.93
C ALA A 153 -29.23 25.55 -5.75
N LEU A 154 -27.92 25.31 -5.91
CA LEU A 154 -27.41 24.09 -6.56
C LEU A 154 -27.87 22.83 -5.83
N LEU A 155 -27.80 22.81 -4.49
CA LEU A 155 -28.27 21.68 -3.71
C LEU A 155 -29.77 21.44 -3.89
N ALA A 156 -30.59 22.48 -3.82
CA ALA A 156 -32.03 22.35 -4.03
C ALA A 156 -32.34 21.71 -5.39
N GLN A 157 -31.67 22.18 -6.45
CA GLN A 157 -31.79 21.63 -7.79
C GLN A 157 -31.33 20.15 -7.86
N LEU A 158 -30.20 19.81 -7.25
CA LEU A 158 -29.69 18.45 -7.24
C LEU A 158 -30.59 17.48 -6.45
N LEU A 159 -31.20 17.94 -5.35
CA LEU A 159 -32.13 17.13 -4.56
C LEU A 159 -33.40 16.80 -5.35
N ASP A 160 -33.91 17.74 -6.13
CA ASP A 160 -35.05 17.50 -7.03
C ASP A 160 -34.69 16.45 -8.09
N LEU A 161 -33.50 16.55 -8.69
CA LEU A 161 -32.99 15.56 -9.66
C LEU A 161 -32.78 14.16 -9.03
N ALA A 162 -32.19 14.11 -7.83
CA ALA A 162 -32.00 12.87 -7.08
C ALA A 162 -33.34 12.19 -6.71
N GLY A 163 -34.40 12.97 -6.54
CA GLY A 163 -35.77 12.46 -6.36
C GLY A 163 -36.34 11.73 -7.58
N GLN A 164 -35.75 11.93 -8.77
CA GLN A 164 -36.17 11.32 -10.06
C GLN A 164 -35.30 10.13 -10.48
N VAL A 165 -34.43 9.64 -9.59
CA VAL A 165 -33.58 8.46 -9.84
C VAL A 165 -34.37 7.17 -9.62
N HIS A 166 -34.18 6.20 -10.50
CA HIS A 166 -34.75 4.86 -10.39
C HIS A 166 -33.69 3.80 -10.72
N PHE A 167 -33.56 2.77 -9.88
CA PHE A 167 -32.72 1.60 -10.17
C PHE A 167 -33.54 0.46 -10.79
N ALA A 168 -32.95 -0.25 -11.74
CA ALA A 168 -33.54 -1.40 -12.39
C ALA A 168 -33.87 -2.49 -11.35
N GLY A 169 -35.06 -3.08 -11.45
CA GLY A 169 -35.51 -4.10 -10.49
C GLY A 169 -36.04 -3.57 -9.16
N GLN A 170 -35.98 -2.26 -8.87
CA GLN A 170 -36.81 -1.65 -7.84
C GLN A 170 -38.26 -1.56 -8.35
N ALA A 171 -39.01 -2.66 -8.22
CA ALA A 171 -40.47 -2.55 -8.13
C ALA A 171 -40.77 -1.64 -6.94
N ALA A 172 -41.65 -0.65 -7.09
CA ALA A 172 -42.05 0.28 -6.02
C ALA A 172 -42.42 -0.48 -4.74
N ALA A 173 -41.45 -0.68 -3.86
CA ALA A 173 -41.54 -1.62 -2.77
C ALA A 173 -42.03 -0.87 -1.54
N ALA A 174 -43.24 -1.22 -1.09
CA ALA A 174 -43.69 -0.93 0.26
C ALA A 174 -42.66 -1.49 1.25
N VAL A 175 -42.07 -0.59 2.04
CA VAL A 175 -41.08 -0.89 3.07
C VAL A 175 -41.59 -2.04 3.94
N SER A 176 -40.96 -3.20 3.81
CA SER A 176 -41.12 -4.33 4.72
C SER A 176 -39.82 -4.47 5.50
N ALA A 177 -39.90 -4.38 6.83
CA ALA A 177 -38.76 -4.56 7.73
C ALA A 177 -38.14 -5.97 7.56
N PRO A 178 -36.82 -6.12 7.73
CA PRO A 178 -36.16 -7.41 7.64
C PRO A 178 -36.68 -8.34 8.76
N GLY A 179 -37.18 -9.51 8.36
CA GLY A 179 -37.67 -10.53 9.27
C GLY A 179 -36.53 -11.17 10.05
N SER A 180 -36.69 -11.21 11.38
CA SER A 180 -35.83 -11.94 12.30
C SER A 180 -35.82 -13.44 11.94
N GLY A 181 -34.70 -13.94 11.41
CA GLY A 181 -34.49 -15.38 11.31
C GLY A 181 -34.47 -16.03 12.70
N PRO A 182 -34.84 -17.32 12.83
CA PRO A 182 -34.73 -18.04 14.09
C PRO A 182 -33.25 -18.12 14.50
N GLY A 183 -32.90 -17.50 15.64
CA GLY A 183 -31.53 -17.53 16.17
C GLY A 183 -31.07 -18.95 16.50
N LEU A 184 -29.79 -19.26 16.20
CA LEU A 184 -29.16 -20.53 16.55
C LEU A 184 -28.82 -20.55 18.04
N ALA A 185 -29.25 -21.60 18.74
CA ALA A 185 -28.87 -21.80 20.14
C ALA A 185 -27.39 -22.22 20.25
N ALA A 186 -26.66 -21.67 21.21
CA ALA A 186 -25.28 -22.08 21.51
C ALA A 186 -25.23 -23.58 21.86
N ASN A 187 -24.30 -24.31 21.24
CA ASN A 187 -24.07 -25.74 21.46
C ASN A 187 -22.65 -26.03 22.00
N HIS A 188 -21.83 -25.00 22.18
CA HIS A 188 -20.49 -25.08 22.75
C HIS A 188 -20.32 -24.04 23.86
N THR A 189 -19.65 -24.43 24.94
CA THR A 189 -19.20 -23.55 26.02
C THR A 189 -17.70 -23.76 26.27
N ASP A 190 -16.93 -22.69 26.29
CA ASP A 190 -15.51 -22.66 26.68
C ASP A 190 -15.40 -22.24 28.16
N PRO A 191 -15.10 -23.17 29.07
CA PRO A 191 -15.09 -22.88 30.51
C PRO A 191 -13.99 -21.87 30.90
N ALA A 192 -12.91 -21.75 30.13
CA ALA A 192 -11.80 -20.84 30.43
C ALA A 192 -12.20 -19.37 30.28
N SER A 193 -12.90 -19.03 29.19
CA SER A 193 -13.42 -17.67 28.95
C SER A 193 -14.81 -17.43 29.52
N GLY A 194 -15.62 -18.47 29.72
CA GLY A 194 -17.05 -18.34 29.95
C GLY A 194 -17.84 -18.06 28.67
N LEU A 195 -17.21 -18.18 27.50
CA LEU A 195 -17.83 -18.00 26.19
C LEU A 195 -18.75 -19.18 25.86
N ALA A 196 -19.93 -18.89 25.34
CA ALA A 196 -20.79 -19.85 24.68
C ALA A 196 -21.08 -19.40 23.26
N LEU A 197 -21.07 -20.32 22.30
CA LEU A 197 -21.43 -20.07 20.91
C LEU A 197 -21.96 -21.33 20.23
N HIS A 198 -22.64 -21.15 19.09
CA HIS A 198 -23.02 -22.21 18.19
C HIS A 198 -21.84 -22.57 17.28
N VAL A 199 -21.48 -23.84 17.24
CA VAL A 199 -20.52 -24.43 16.31
C VAL A 199 -21.32 -25.24 15.28
N PRO A 200 -21.33 -24.83 14.01
CA PRO A 200 -22.04 -25.58 12.97
C PRO A 200 -21.50 -27.00 12.83
N GLU A 201 -22.35 -27.94 12.41
CA GLU A 201 -21.94 -29.33 12.19
C GLU A 201 -20.82 -29.40 11.13
N GLY A 202 -19.81 -30.23 11.40
CA GLY A 202 -18.66 -30.43 10.49
C GLY A 202 -17.57 -29.35 10.56
N TRP A 203 -17.73 -28.31 11.40
CA TRP A 203 -16.70 -27.27 11.57
C TRP A 203 -15.65 -27.70 12.60
N SER A 204 -14.39 -27.43 12.27
CA SER A 204 -13.25 -27.60 13.16
C SER A 204 -13.12 -26.39 14.09
N ARG A 205 -12.60 -26.63 15.30
CA ARG A 205 -12.41 -25.59 16.32
C ARG A 205 -10.96 -25.56 16.79
N TYR A 206 -10.41 -24.36 16.88
CA TYR A 206 -9.07 -24.07 17.34
C TYR A 206 -9.14 -23.08 18.50
N GLY A 207 -8.29 -23.24 19.52
CA GLY A 207 -8.25 -22.37 20.69
C GLY A 207 -6.83 -21.92 21.00
N ALA A 208 -6.67 -20.68 21.44
CA ALA A 208 -5.39 -20.14 21.86
C ALA A 208 -5.56 -19.19 23.05
N ASP A 209 -4.56 -19.15 23.91
CA ASP A 209 -4.46 -18.22 25.04
C ASP A 209 -3.33 -17.24 24.78
N LEU A 210 -3.65 -15.95 24.87
CA LEU A 210 -2.70 -14.84 24.81
C LEU A 210 -2.83 -14.02 26.11
N PRO A 211 -1.84 -13.19 26.47
CA PRO A 211 -1.94 -12.34 27.66
C PRO A 211 -3.19 -11.44 27.61
N GLY A 212 -4.17 -11.73 28.47
CA GLY A 212 -5.44 -11.00 28.53
C GLY A 212 -6.49 -11.37 27.47
N LEU A 213 -6.23 -12.38 26.63
CA LEU A 213 -7.10 -12.76 25.51
C LEU A 213 -7.28 -14.28 25.42
N ARG A 214 -8.52 -14.72 25.24
CA ARG A 214 -8.87 -16.08 24.80
C ARG A 214 -9.39 -16.03 23.38
N LEU A 215 -8.78 -16.79 22.47
CA LEU A 215 -9.20 -16.89 21.08
C LEU A 215 -9.85 -18.26 20.83
N ILE A 216 -10.98 -18.26 20.11
CA ILE A 216 -11.60 -19.45 19.54
C ILE A 216 -11.86 -19.21 18.06
N ALA A 217 -11.27 -20.04 17.19
CA ALA A 217 -11.54 -20.01 15.76
C ALA A 217 -12.35 -21.23 15.32
N LEU A 218 -13.33 -21.03 14.45
CA LEU A 218 -14.13 -22.05 13.80
C LEU A 218 -13.90 -21.99 12.29
N MET A 219 -13.71 -23.14 11.66
CA MET A 219 -13.47 -23.23 10.22
C MET A 219 -14.14 -24.49 9.65
N PRO A 220 -14.90 -24.41 8.54
CA PRO A 220 -15.42 -25.59 7.85
C PRO A 220 -14.27 -26.41 7.24
N GLN A 221 -14.50 -27.69 6.93
CA GLN A 221 -13.48 -28.55 6.31
C GLN A 221 -12.96 -28.02 4.96
N GLY A 222 -13.80 -27.28 4.21
CA GLY A 222 -13.42 -26.65 2.95
C GLY A 222 -12.65 -25.33 3.10
N ALA A 223 -12.51 -24.80 4.32
CA ALA A 223 -11.90 -23.51 4.62
C ALA A 223 -12.46 -22.33 3.78
N ASP A 224 -13.72 -22.40 3.36
CA ASP A 224 -14.41 -21.37 2.58
C ASP A 224 -14.96 -20.21 3.45
N ALA A 225 -14.79 -20.32 4.78
CA ALA A 225 -15.07 -19.27 5.74
C ALA A 225 -14.22 -19.43 7.02
N LEU A 226 -14.15 -18.38 7.82
CA LEU A 226 -13.55 -18.38 9.15
C LEU A 226 -14.44 -17.58 10.10
N VAL A 227 -14.66 -18.09 11.31
CA VAL A 227 -15.17 -17.30 12.44
C VAL A 227 -14.14 -17.32 13.55
N GLN A 228 -13.62 -16.17 13.97
CA GLN A 228 -12.76 -16.04 15.14
C GLN A 228 -13.45 -15.19 16.20
N VAL A 229 -13.54 -15.73 17.41
CA VAL A 229 -14.05 -15.03 18.60
C VAL A 229 -12.89 -14.78 19.54
N ALA A 230 -12.66 -13.51 19.87
CA ALA A 230 -11.69 -13.08 20.87
C ALA A 230 -12.43 -12.56 22.10
N VAL A 231 -12.11 -13.08 23.29
CA VAL A 231 -12.64 -12.61 24.57
C VAL A 231 -11.49 -12.02 25.38
N ALA A 232 -11.58 -10.72 25.65
CA ALA A 232 -10.59 -9.99 26.42
C ALA A 232 -10.99 -9.87 27.89
N ARG A 233 -9.97 -9.85 28.76
CA ARG A 233 -10.06 -9.56 30.20
C ARG A 233 -9.01 -8.50 30.58
N PRO A 234 -9.20 -7.78 31.70
CA PRO A 234 -8.21 -6.82 32.17
C PRO A 234 -6.86 -7.49 32.40
N GLN A 235 -5.79 -6.89 31.87
CA GLN A 235 -4.44 -7.45 31.96
C GLN A 235 -3.39 -6.34 31.93
N GLY A 236 -2.47 -6.37 32.90
CA GLY A 236 -1.31 -5.47 32.92
C GLY A 236 -1.69 -3.99 33.11
N GLY A 237 -2.73 -3.70 33.90
CA GLY A 237 -3.20 -2.33 34.15
C GLY A 237 -4.09 -1.76 33.04
N ARG A 238 -4.37 -2.54 31.99
CA ARG A 238 -5.32 -2.21 30.93
C ARG A 238 -6.65 -2.90 31.19
N ASP A 239 -7.73 -2.22 30.84
CA ASP A 239 -9.07 -2.80 30.89
C ASP A 239 -9.31 -3.75 29.70
N ALA A 240 -10.40 -4.52 29.74
CA ALA A 240 -10.69 -5.51 28.70
C ALA A 240 -10.92 -4.89 27.31
N ALA A 241 -11.55 -3.71 27.25
CA ALA A 241 -11.81 -3.00 26.00
C ALA A 241 -10.50 -2.53 25.34
N GLN A 242 -9.54 -2.04 26.12
CA GLN A 242 -8.20 -1.66 25.66
C GLN A 242 -7.43 -2.86 25.12
N VAL A 243 -7.41 -3.97 25.86
CA VAL A 243 -6.76 -5.22 25.40
C VAL A 243 -7.35 -5.70 24.08
N LEU A 244 -8.68 -5.62 23.92
CA LEU A 244 -9.35 -6.02 22.68
C LEU A 244 -9.04 -5.06 21.50
N ALA A 245 -8.98 -3.75 21.75
CA ALA A 245 -8.68 -2.76 20.72
C ALA A 245 -7.27 -2.89 20.15
N GLU A 246 -6.29 -3.26 20.97
CA GLU A 246 -4.93 -3.59 20.48
C GLU A 246 -4.93 -4.83 19.59
N TYR A 247 -5.69 -5.86 19.96
CA TYR A 247 -5.82 -7.06 19.13
C TYR A 247 -6.52 -6.79 17.79
N GLU A 248 -7.58 -5.97 17.80
CA GLU A 248 -8.24 -5.49 16.58
C GLU A 248 -7.26 -4.74 15.68
N THR A 249 -6.42 -3.87 16.25
CA THR A 249 -5.37 -3.15 15.51
C THR A 249 -4.38 -4.11 14.86
N LEU A 250 -3.97 -5.16 15.57
CA LEU A 250 -3.09 -6.20 15.03
C LEU A 250 -3.77 -6.96 13.88
N LEU A 251 -5.06 -7.31 14.02
CA LEU A 251 -5.81 -7.95 12.93
C LEU A 251 -5.82 -7.09 11.67
N TYR A 252 -6.11 -5.79 11.78
CA TYR A 252 -6.14 -4.88 10.63
C TYR A 252 -4.77 -4.66 9.99
N ARG A 253 -3.70 -4.75 10.78
CA ARG A 253 -2.33 -4.55 10.29
C ARG A 253 -1.76 -5.79 9.62
N GLU A 254 -2.09 -6.98 10.11
CA GLU A 254 -1.36 -8.20 9.76
C GLU A 254 -2.19 -9.24 9.02
N ALA A 255 -3.52 -9.26 9.20
CA ALA A 255 -4.34 -10.38 8.78
C ALA A 255 -5.53 -9.99 7.88
N VAL A 256 -6.19 -8.87 8.17
CA VAL A 256 -7.39 -8.38 7.48
C VAL A 256 -7.13 -6.95 7.05
N ILE A 257 -6.40 -6.75 5.94
CA ILE A 257 -6.07 -5.41 5.45
C ILE A 257 -7.31 -4.84 4.75
N PRO A 258 -8.00 -3.84 5.32
CA PRO A 258 -9.21 -3.29 4.71
C PRO A 258 -8.85 -2.67 3.37
N ARG A 259 -9.70 -2.93 2.37
CA ARG A 259 -9.65 -2.26 1.07
C ARG A 259 -10.82 -1.32 0.89
N GLN A 260 -11.97 -1.69 1.44
CA GLN A 260 -13.21 -0.92 1.35
C GLN A 260 -14.10 -1.25 2.55
N ILE A 261 -14.81 -0.26 3.07
CA ILE A 261 -15.83 -0.46 4.10
C ILE A 261 -17.18 -0.61 3.41
N GLU A 262 -17.84 -1.75 3.63
CA GLU A 262 -19.10 -2.14 2.98
C GLU A 262 -20.30 -1.74 3.82
N ALA A 263 -20.17 -1.85 5.14
CA ALA A 263 -21.24 -1.49 6.06
C ALA A 263 -20.70 -1.19 7.46
N GLU A 264 -21.38 -0.29 8.16
CA GLU A 264 -21.21 -0.07 9.60
C GLU A 264 -22.57 -0.01 10.29
N ARG A 265 -22.68 -0.65 11.45
CA ARG A 265 -23.93 -0.67 12.22
C ARG A 265 -23.68 -0.87 13.70
N ASP A 266 -24.52 -0.26 14.52
CA ASP A 266 -24.61 -0.59 15.94
C ASP A 266 -25.20 -2.00 16.10
N VAL A 267 -24.62 -2.79 16.99
CA VAL A 267 -25.05 -4.17 17.26
C VAL A 267 -25.06 -4.45 18.76
N THR A 268 -25.90 -5.39 19.17
CA THR A 268 -25.75 -6.04 20.47
C THR A 268 -25.03 -7.37 20.26
N LEU A 269 -23.95 -7.60 20.99
CA LEU A 269 -23.15 -8.83 20.93
C LEU A 269 -22.89 -9.32 22.36
N ALA A 270 -23.19 -10.59 22.64
CA ALA A 270 -23.12 -11.16 24.00
C ALA A 270 -23.88 -10.35 25.08
N GLY A 271 -24.96 -9.66 24.69
CA GLY A 271 -25.73 -8.80 25.60
C GLY A 271 -25.08 -7.44 25.90
N LEU A 272 -23.96 -7.11 25.24
CA LEU A 272 -23.25 -5.84 25.37
C LEU A 272 -23.49 -4.97 24.13
N PRO A 273 -23.62 -3.64 24.27
CA PRO A 273 -23.67 -2.74 23.13
C PRO A 273 -22.32 -2.72 22.42
N GLY A 274 -22.35 -2.62 21.09
CA GLY A 274 -21.17 -2.72 20.26
C GLY A 274 -21.38 -2.15 18.86
N ARG A 275 -20.35 -2.31 18.03
CA ARG A 275 -20.33 -1.88 16.63
C ARG A 275 -19.86 -3.02 15.76
N SER A 276 -20.45 -3.12 14.58
CA SER A 276 -20.04 -4.04 13.53
C SER A 276 -19.61 -3.26 12.31
N THR A 277 -18.43 -3.58 11.78
CA THR A 277 -17.90 -3.04 10.54
C THR A 277 -17.66 -4.21 9.59
N THR A 278 -18.24 -4.16 8.40
CA THR A 278 -17.99 -5.10 7.32
C THR A 278 -17.07 -4.43 6.32
N VAL A 279 -15.97 -5.09 5.99
CA VAL A 279 -14.98 -4.61 5.03
C VAL A 279 -14.75 -5.67 3.97
N LEU A 280 -14.54 -5.22 2.74
CA LEU A 280 -13.84 -6.01 1.76
C LEU A 280 -12.34 -5.87 2.06
N ALA A 281 -11.63 -6.98 2.24
CA ALA A 281 -10.26 -6.98 2.70
C ALA A 281 -9.35 -7.88 1.85
N ARG A 282 -8.06 -7.53 1.84
CA ARG A 282 -7.00 -8.49 1.51
C ARG A 282 -6.70 -9.32 2.77
N LEU A 283 -6.68 -10.63 2.62
CA LEU A 283 -6.57 -11.59 3.69
C LEU A 283 -5.20 -12.24 3.68
N TYR A 284 -4.57 -12.27 4.85
CA TYR A 284 -3.41 -13.10 5.16
C TYR A 284 -3.81 -14.15 6.20
N SER A 285 -2.84 -14.92 6.72
CA SER A 285 -3.18 -15.94 7.73
C SER A 285 -3.72 -15.27 9.00
N ILE A 286 -4.88 -15.71 9.47
CA ILE A 286 -5.52 -15.20 10.69
C ILE A 286 -5.25 -16.21 11.80
N GLY A 287 -4.38 -15.86 12.76
CA GLY A 287 -3.99 -16.79 13.82
C GLY A 287 -3.34 -18.08 13.29
N GLY A 288 -2.60 -17.99 12.18
CA GLY A 288 -1.98 -19.13 11.50
C GLY A 288 -2.93 -19.96 10.62
N LEU A 289 -4.22 -19.61 10.54
CA LEU A 289 -5.18 -20.24 9.64
C LEU A 289 -5.20 -19.47 8.31
N SER A 290 -4.98 -20.18 7.20
CA SER A 290 -5.02 -19.59 5.86
C SER A 290 -6.32 -19.96 5.15
N LEU A 291 -6.90 -18.99 4.44
CA LEU A 291 -8.06 -19.20 3.58
C LEU A 291 -7.58 -19.44 2.13
N PRO A 292 -8.35 -20.16 1.30
CA PRO A 292 -7.97 -20.47 -0.08
C PRO A 292 -8.11 -19.27 -1.04
N TYR A 293 -8.38 -18.07 -0.51
CA TYR A 293 -8.56 -16.84 -1.25
C TYR A 293 -7.85 -15.67 -0.54
N GLU A 294 -7.23 -14.79 -1.32
CA GLU A 294 -6.53 -13.59 -0.81
C GLU A 294 -7.47 -12.39 -0.63
N ARG A 295 -8.68 -12.44 -1.20
CA ARG A 295 -9.70 -11.38 -1.09
C ARG A 295 -10.95 -11.96 -0.45
N GLY A 296 -11.45 -11.32 0.60
CA GLY A 296 -12.69 -11.74 1.24
C GLY A 296 -13.43 -10.63 1.93
N LEU A 297 -14.69 -10.89 2.23
CA LEU A 297 -15.52 -10.03 3.05
C LEU A 297 -15.28 -10.39 4.52
N ALA A 298 -14.82 -9.42 5.31
CA ALA A 298 -14.55 -9.56 6.72
C ALA A 298 -15.52 -8.68 7.53
N THR A 299 -16.34 -9.29 8.39
CA THR A 299 -17.20 -8.58 9.35
C THR A 299 -16.59 -8.66 10.74
N LEU A 300 -16.23 -7.51 11.30
CA LEU A 300 -15.72 -7.36 12.65
C LEU A 300 -16.80 -6.76 13.53
N SER A 301 -17.33 -7.56 14.46
CA SER A 301 -18.27 -7.11 15.49
C SER A 301 -17.59 -7.08 16.84
N ARG A 302 -17.49 -5.89 17.46
CA ARG A 302 -16.92 -5.73 18.80
C ARG A 302 -17.95 -5.17 19.78
N ALA A 303 -17.95 -5.67 21.01
CA ALA A 303 -18.74 -5.15 22.11
C ALA A 303 -17.99 -5.38 23.43
N GLY A 304 -18.13 -4.48 24.40
CA GLY A 304 -17.37 -4.61 25.64
C GLY A 304 -17.48 -3.43 26.59
N ASP A 305 -17.02 -3.66 27.80
CA ASP A 305 -16.81 -2.68 28.86
C ASP A 305 -15.41 -2.88 29.48
N ALA A 306 -15.15 -2.24 30.63
CA ALA A 306 -13.86 -2.31 31.29
C ALA A 306 -13.52 -3.72 31.81
N ASP A 307 -14.52 -4.52 32.16
CA ASP A 307 -14.32 -5.83 32.80
C ASP A 307 -14.27 -6.96 31.77
N ARG A 308 -14.98 -6.82 30.66
CA ARG A 308 -15.02 -7.83 29.60
C ARG A 308 -15.32 -7.22 28.23
N ALA A 309 -14.62 -7.71 27.22
CA ALA A 309 -14.89 -7.33 25.84
C ALA A 309 -14.82 -8.56 24.92
N VAL A 310 -15.60 -8.55 23.86
CA VAL A 310 -15.67 -9.60 22.85
C VAL A 310 -15.58 -9.01 21.45
N LEU A 311 -14.79 -9.66 20.59
CA LEU A 311 -14.74 -9.41 19.16
C LEU A 311 -15.09 -10.70 18.42
N VAL A 312 -15.94 -10.60 17.41
CA VAL A 312 -16.25 -11.67 16.46
C VAL A 312 -15.83 -11.20 15.07
N LEU A 313 -14.83 -11.86 14.51
CA LEU A 313 -14.38 -11.72 13.12
C LEU A 313 -15.02 -12.85 12.30
N GLN A 314 -15.78 -12.51 11.28
CA GLN A 314 -16.30 -13.45 10.29
C GLN A 314 -15.64 -13.14 8.96
N VAL A 315 -15.10 -14.14 8.27
CA VAL A 315 -14.47 -13.96 6.96
C VAL A 315 -15.03 -14.99 5.99
N HIS A 316 -15.38 -14.57 4.78
CA HIS A 316 -15.82 -15.46 3.69
C HIS A 316 -15.44 -14.87 2.32
N HIS A 317 -15.50 -15.68 1.27
CA HIS A 317 -15.34 -15.18 -0.10
C HIS A 317 -16.45 -14.16 -0.44
N PRO A 318 -16.21 -13.09 -1.23
CA PRO A 318 -17.24 -12.08 -1.52
C PRO A 318 -18.48 -12.66 -2.23
N GLU A 319 -18.28 -13.71 -3.01
CA GLU A 319 -19.35 -14.43 -3.74
C GLU A 319 -19.98 -15.57 -2.91
N ALA A 320 -19.79 -15.58 -1.59
CA ALA A 320 -20.40 -16.59 -0.73
C ALA A 320 -21.93 -16.58 -0.88
N GLY A 321 -22.51 -17.77 -1.07
CA GLY A 321 -23.96 -17.90 -1.17
C GLY A 321 -24.68 -17.44 0.11
N ALA A 322 -25.91 -16.96 -0.05
CA ALA A 322 -26.73 -16.41 1.05
C ALA A 322 -26.88 -17.36 2.27
N TYR A 323 -26.82 -18.68 2.04
CA TYR A 323 -26.84 -19.67 3.12
C TYR A 323 -25.63 -19.54 4.06
N LEU A 324 -24.42 -19.43 3.51
CA LEU A 324 -23.19 -19.31 4.31
C LEU A 324 -23.21 -17.99 5.09
N VAL A 325 -23.62 -16.89 4.44
CA VAL A 325 -23.75 -15.58 5.10
C VAL A 325 -24.75 -15.64 6.27
N ALA A 326 -25.91 -16.27 6.06
CA ALA A 326 -26.91 -16.45 7.11
C ALA A 326 -26.41 -17.35 8.26
N LEU A 327 -25.66 -18.40 7.94
CA LEU A 327 -25.05 -19.29 8.93
C LEU A 327 -24.02 -18.54 9.79
N LEU A 328 -23.12 -17.78 9.16
CA LEU A 328 -22.12 -16.96 9.85
C LEU A 328 -22.81 -15.98 10.80
N GLU A 329 -23.81 -15.26 10.32
CA GLU A 329 -24.60 -14.33 11.13
C GLU A 329 -25.29 -15.03 12.31
N GLY A 330 -25.83 -16.23 12.10
CA GLY A 330 -26.39 -17.06 13.18
C GLY A 330 -25.35 -17.45 14.23
N VAL A 331 -24.12 -17.79 13.83
CA VAL A 331 -23.00 -18.05 14.76
C VAL A 331 -22.68 -16.80 15.57
N ARG A 332 -22.56 -15.63 14.92
CA ARG A 332 -22.31 -14.34 15.61
C ARG A 332 -23.40 -14.01 16.64
N GLN A 333 -24.66 -14.19 16.28
CA GLN A 333 -25.79 -13.93 17.17
C GLN A 333 -25.87 -14.91 18.35
N SER A 334 -25.32 -16.12 18.20
CA SER A 334 -25.28 -17.13 19.26
C SER A 334 -24.20 -16.87 20.33
N VAL A 335 -23.29 -15.92 20.09
CA VAL A 335 -22.20 -15.59 21.02
C VAL A 335 -22.76 -15.00 22.30
N ALA A 336 -22.50 -15.67 23.42
CA ALA A 336 -22.89 -15.26 24.76
C ALA A 336 -21.71 -15.36 25.72
N LEU A 337 -21.64 -14.45 26.69
CA LEU A 337 -20.67 -14.50 27.79
C LEU A 337 -21.41 -14.85 29.07
N ALA A 338 -20.93 -15.86 29.79
CA ALA A 338 -21.45 -16.17 31.12
C ALA A 338 -21.36 -14.92 32.02
N PRO A 339 -22.38 -14.65 32.86
CA PRO A 339 -22.26 -13.61 33.87
C PRO A 339 -21.05 -13.95 34.75
N GLU A 340 -20.20 -12.96 35.01
CA GLU A 340 -19.06 -13.17 35.90
C GLU A 340 -19.59 -13.73 37.22
N ARG A 341 -19.13 -14.93 37.56
CA ARG A 341 -19.23 -15.37 38.94
C ARG A 341 -18.21 -14.53 39.67
N HIS A 342 -18.63 -13.40 40.24
CA HIS A 342 -17.82 -12.68 41.21
C HIS A 342 -17.25 -13.72 42.19
N HIS A 343 -15.95 -13.99 42.07
CA HIS A 343 -15.20 -14.83 42.98
C HIS A 343 -15.07 -14.08 44.30
N ALA A 344 -16.20 -13.89 44.98
CA ALA A 344 -16.22 -13.65 46.41
C ALA A 344 -15.89 -14.99 47.06
N ASP A 345 -14.75 -15.05 47.76
CA ASP A 345 -14.34 -16.11 48.68
C ASP A 345 -13.90 -17.47 48.08
N SER A 346 -12.92 -17.49 47.16
CA SER A 346 -12.01 -18.65 47.06
C SER A 346 -10.65 -18.32 47.67
N PRO A 347 -10.26 -18.95 48.79
CA PRO A 347 -8.92 -18.76 49.36
C PRO A 347 -7.87 -19.30 48.38
N ASP A 348 -6.80 -18.54 48.18
CA ASP A 348 -5.64 -18.90 47.37
C ASP A 348 -5.11 -20.30 47.76
N VAL A 349 -5.41 -21.30 46.92
CA VAL A 349 -4.73 -22.59 46.93
C VAL A 349 -3.85 -22.63 45.67
N PRO A 350 -2.53 -22.82 45.78
CA PRO A 350 -1.67 -22.98 44.62
C PRO A 350 -2.09 -24.25 43.87
N THR A 351 -2.60 -24.07 42.65
CA THR A 351 -3.04 -25.18 41.80
C THR A 351 -1.80 -25.83 41.17
N PRO A 352 -1.56 -27.14 41.35
CA PRO A 352 -0.50 -27.84 40.65
C PRO A 352 -0.82 -27.93 39.16
N MET A 353 0.20 -27.81 38.32
CA MET A 353 0.10 -27.94 36.87
C MET A 353 -0.66 -29.21 36.46
N ALA A 354 -1.83 -29.02 35.85
CA ALA A 354 -2.62 -30.10 35.27
C ALA A 354 -2.01 -30.54 33.94
N GLN A 355 -1.73 -31.84 33.81
CA GLN A 355 -1.35 -32.49 32.55
C GLN A 355 -2.53 -32.46 31.56
N LEU A 356 -2.28 -31.99 30.33
CA LEU A 356 -3.21 -32.04 29.22
C LEU A 356 -3.31 -33.46 28.64
N ARG A 357 -4.54 -33.97 28.47
CA ARG A 357 -4.84 -35.17 27.67
C ARG A 357 -4.93 -34.80 26.19
N PRO A 358 -4.39 -35.61 25.27
CA PRO A 358 -4.53 -35.39 23.83
C PRO A 358 -5.98 -35.62 23.35
N PRO A 359 -6.37 -35.04 22.19
CA PRO A 359 -7.70 -35.22 21.60
C PRO A 359 -7.95 -36.69 21.23
N GLN A 360 -9.16 -37.17 21.51
CA GLN A 360 -9.61 -38.49 21.06
C GLN A 360 -9.71 -38.51 19.52
N ALA A 361 -9.03 -39.49 18.92
CA ALA A 361 -9.15 -39.78 17.49
C ALA A 361 -10.60 -40.22 17.13
N PRO A 362 -11.12 -39.81 15.97
CA PRO A 362 -12.41 -40.29 15.48
C PRO A 362 -12.35 -41.80 15.17
N PRO A 363 -13.48 -42.53 15.28
CA PRO A 363 -13.53 -43.96 14.95
C PRO A 363 -13.23 -44.19 13.46
N PRO A 364 -12.60 -45.32 13.10
CA PRO A 364 -12.23 -45.62 11.72
C PRO A 364 -13.49 -45.86 10.86
N MET A 365 -13.61 -45.10 9.77
CA MET A 365 -14.57 -45.39 8.70
C MET A 365 -14.18 -46.67 7.96
N ALA A 366 -15.16 -47.56 7.77
CA ALA A 366 -15.02 -48.77 6.99
C ALA A 366 -14.72 -48.46 5.51
N ALA A 367 -13.77 -49.21 4.94
CA ALA A 367 -13.35 -49.09 3.56
C ALA A 367 -14.47 -49.51 2.59
N VAL A 368 -14.75 -48.64 1.62
CA VAL A 368 -15.54 -48.95 0.42
C VAL A 368 -14.56 -49.44 -0.67
N PRO A 369 -14.79 -50.61 -1.30
CA PRO A 369 -13.93 -51.07 -2.39
C PRO A 369 -14.18 -50.23 -3.65
N ALA A 370 -13.11 -49.66 -4.21
CA ALA A 370 -13.13 -48.95 -5.48
C ALA A 370 -12.81 -49.91 -6.63
N ASP A 371 -13.66 -49.92 -7.65
CA ASP A 371 -13.39 -50.59 -8.93
C ASP A 371 -12.29 -49.87 -9.73
N PRO A 372 -11.46 -50.60 -10.50
CA PRO A 372 -10.36 -50.02 -11.26
C PRO A 372 -10.86 -49.29 -12.53
N PRO A 373 -10.31 -48.12 -12.88
CA PRO A 373 -10.66 -47.41 -14.11
C PRO A 373 -10.00 -48.08 -15.34
N PRO A 374 -10.62 -47.96 -16.54
CA PRO A 374 -10.10 -48.56 -17.75
C PRO A 374 -8.88 -47.80 -18.30
N ALA A 375 -7.97 -48.56 -18.90
CA ALA A 375 -6.71 -48.12 -19.48
C ALA A 375 -6.87 -47.05 -20.57
N GLN A 376 -6.05 -46.00 -20.49
CA GLN A 376 -5.85 -45.04 -21.58
C GLN A 376 -4.48 -45.24 -22.25
N THR A 377 -4.51 -45.24 -23.58
CA THR A 377 -3.40 -45.45 -24.52
C THR A 377 -2.62 -44.12 -24.73
N PRO A 378 -1.30 -44.14 -24.98
CA PRO A 378 -0.46 -42.94 -24.88
C PRO A 378 -0.25 -42.22 -26.23
N THR A 379 -0.35 -40.89 -26.26
CA THR A 379 0.40 -40.08 -27.24
C THR A 379 0.60 -38.64 -26.76
N GLN A 380 1.85 -38.28 -26.44
CA GLN A 380 2.60 -37.11 -26.98
C GLN A 380 3.87 -36.89 -26.15
N THR A 381 5.02 -37.05 -26.81
CA THR A 381 6.37 -36.87 -26.26
C THR A 381 6.73 -35.39 -26.13
N GLY A 382 6.72 -34.86 -24.90
CA GLY A 382 7.49 -33.69 -24.50
C GLY A 382 8.90 -34.10 -23.99
N PRO A 383 9.86 -33.16 -23.90
CA PRO A 383 11.22 -33.44 -23.44
C PRO A 383 11.20 -33.98 -22.01
N ALA A 384 12.01 -35.01 -21.75
CA ALA A 384 12.02 -35.74 -20.49
C ALA A 384 12.28 -34.81 -19.28
N PRO A 385 11.51 -34.93 -18.19
CA PRO A 385 11.81 -34.23 -16.95
C PRO A 385 13.20 -34.63 -16.46
N ARG A 386 14.01 -33.65 -16.05
CA ARG A 386 15.29 -33.90 -15.38
C ARG A 386 15.00 -34.77 -14.16
N THR A 387 15.65 -35.94 -14.07
CA THR A 387 15.63 -36.79 -12.89
C THR A 387 16.02 -35.96 -11.67
N PRO A 388 15.27 -36.00 -10.55
CA PRO A 388 15.66 -35.31 -9.34
C PRO A 388 17.06 -35.78 -8.92
N SER A 389 17.98 -34.84 -8.73
CA SER A 389 19.31 -35.13 -8.17
C SER A 389 19.13 -35.90 -6.86
N ALA A 390 19.87 -36.99 -6.69
CA ALA A 390 19.79 -37.80 -5.48
C ALA A 390 20.01 -36.93 -4.23
N THR A 391 19.14 -37.06 -3.24
CA THR A 391 19.28 -36.36 -1.96
C THR A 391 20.64 -36.71 -1.36
N PRO A 392 21.49 -35.72 -1.01
CA PRO A 392 22.77 -36.00 -0.41
C PRO A 392 22.58 -36.78 0.90
N GLY A 393 23.44 -37.78 1.12
CA GLY A 393 23.44 -38.53 2.38
C GLY A 393 23.77 -37.62 3.57
N TRP A 394 23.32 -38.01 4.77
CA TRP A 394 23.46 -37.19 5.98
C TRP A 394 24.90 -36.75 6.28
N GLU A 395 25.89 -37.58 6.02
CA GLU A 395 27.31 -37.24 6.20
C GLU A 395 27.76 -36.11 5.25
N ALA A 396 27.27 -36.10 4.01
CA ALA A 396 27.56 -35.05 3.04
C ALA A 396 26.87 -33.73 3.43
N VAL A 397 25.63 -33.82 3.94
CA VAL A 397 24.93 -32.67 4.50
C VAL A 397 25.70 -32.11 5.70
N LEU A 398 26.14 -32.95 6.64
CA LEU A 398 26.92 -32.51 7.79
C LEU A 398 28.23 -31.84 7.42
N ALA A 399 28.96 -32.38 6.44
CA ALA A 399 30.19 -31.78 5.95
C ALA A 399 29.94 -30.39 5.34
N GLN A 400 28.87 -30.25 4.54
CA GLN A 400 28.50 -28.97 3.95
C GLN A 400 28.05 -27.96 5.01
N VAL A 401 27.21 -28.36 5.98
CA VAL A 401 26.80 -27.46 7.08
C VAL A 401 27.99 -27.07 7.95
N GLY A 402 28.90 -28.01 8.26
CA GLY A 402 30.11 -27.73 9.00
C GLY A 402 31.00 -26.69 8.31
N ALA A 403 31.21 -26.84 7.00
CA ALA A 403 31.93 -25.86 6.19
C ALA A 403 31.22 -24.50 6.20
N LEU A 404 29.90 -24.50 6.00
CA LEU A 404 29.08 -23.29 5.88
C LEU A 404 28.99 -22.51 7.20
N LEU A 405 29.02 -23.18 8.34
CA LEU A 405 29.02 -22.57 9.68
C LEU A 405 30.44 -22.32 10.22
N GLY A 406 31.50 -22.62 9.47
CA GLY A 406 32.88 -22.51 9.93
C GLY A 406 33.21 -23.44 11.12
N LYS A 407 32.54 -24.58 11.23
CA LYS A 407 32.72 -25.61 12.27
C LYS A 407 33.21 -26.90 11.63
N ALA A 408 34.51 -27.14 11.69
CA ALA A 408 35.13 -28.32 11.06
C ALA A 408 34.77 -29.66 11.75
N ASP A 409 34.25 -29.63 12.99
CA ASP A 409 34.09 -30.81 13.84
C ASP A 409 32.62 -31.14 14.15
N CYS A 410 31.78 -31.28 13.13
CA CYS A 410 30.42 -31.78 13.30
C CYS A 410 30.41 -33.30 13.45
N ALA A 411 30.04 -33.81 14.63
CA ALA A 411 29.90 -35.24 14.89
C ALA A 411 28.42 -35.65 14.93
N PRO A 412 28.01 -36.74 14.23
CA PRO A 412 26.67 -37.28 14.34
C PRO A 412 26.30 -37.59 15.80
N ALA A 413 25.05 -37.34 16.17
CA ALA A 413 24.50 -37.62 17.49
C ALA A 413 23.10 -38.22 17.36
N ASP A 414 22.71 -39.08 18.30
CA ASP A 414 21.33 -39.55 18.38
C ASP A 414 20.43 -38.33 18.66
N PRO A 415 19.45 -38.00 17.79
CA PRO A 415 18.55 -36.89 18.03
C PRO A 415 17.84 -37.03 19.37
N ALA A 416 17.47 -38.22 19.84
CA ALA A 416 16.82 -38.38 21.13
C ALA A 416 17.69 -37.95 22.33
N GLY A 417 19.02 -37.93 22.16
CA GLY A 417 20.00 -37.51 23.18
C GLY A 417 20.31 -36.01 23.18
N LEU A 418 19.67 -35.20 22.34
CA LEU A 418 19.85 -33.76 22.27
C LEU A 418 18.66 -33.05 22.97
N ALA A 419 18.93 -31.97 23.71
CA ALA A 419 17.96 -31.42 24.66
C ALA A 419 16.73 -30.74 24.00
N ALA A 420 16.85 -30.28 22.74
CA ALA A 420 15.76 -29.64 22.01
C ALA A 420 14.74 -30.63 21.40
N SER A 421 14.99 -31.94 21.45
CA SER A 421 14.23 -32.92 20.66
C SER A 421 12.78 -33.09 21.09
N GLY A 422 12.51 -33.02 22.39
CA GLY A 422 11.15 -33.04 22.91
C GLY A 422 10.35 -31.82 22.45
N ALA A 423 10.96 -30.63 22.54
CA ALA A 423 10.33 -29.38 22.09
C ALA A 423 10.06 -29.40 20.58
N LEU A 424 11.01 -29.86 19.76
CA LEU A 424 10.82 -29.99 18.31
C LEU A 424 9.70 -30.98 17.96
N ALA A 425 9.60 -32.11 18.68
CA ALA A 425 8.54 -33.09 18.48
C ALA A 425 7.14 -32.55 18.83
N GLU A 426 7.00 -31.78 19.91
CA GLU A 426 5.74 -31.09 20.27
C GLU A 426 5.26 -30.11 19.19
N LEU A 427 6.19 -29.61 18.38
CA LEU A 427 5.95 -28.69 17.28
C LEU A 427 5.75 -29.41 15.94
N GLY A 428 5.71 -30.75 15.93
CA GLY A 428 5.57 -31.57 14.72
C GLY A 428 6.84 -31.66 13.88
N LEU A 429 7.98 -31.17 14.37
CA LEU A 429 9.29 -31.21 13.71
C LEU A 429 10.09 -32.42 14.21
N ALA A 430 9.65 -33.63 13.87
CA ALA A 430 10.33 -34.85 14.29
C ALA A 430 11.75 -34.92 13.70
N PRO A 431 12.83 -34.84 14.51
CA PRO A 431 14.18 -34.86 13.99
C PRO A 431 14.54 -36.25 13.47
N GLN A 432 14.97 -36.33 12.22
CA GLN A 432 15.41 -37.57 11.58
C GLN A 432 16.86 -37.90 11.92
N HIS A 433 17.68 -36.86 12.07
CA HIS A 433 19.09 -36.97 12.41
C HIS A 433 19.51 -35.85 13.37
N GLY A 434 20.56 -36.11 14.15
CA GLY A 434 21.18 -35.14 15.03
C GLY A 434 22.69 -35.05 14.80
N ALA A 435 23.28 -33.92 15.15
CA ALA A 435 24.72 -33.75 15.25
C ALA A 435 25.11 -32.67 16.27
N ARG A 436 26.36 -32.69 16.71
CA ARG A 436 26.96 -31.63 17.52
C ARG A 436 28.14 -31.03 16.77
N CYS A 437 28.13 -29.70 16.62
CA CYS A 437 29.19 -28.92 16.00
C CYS A 437 29.75 -27.95 17.04
N GLY A 438 30.51 -28.48 18.01
CA GLY A 438 30.89 -27.74 19.22
C GLY A 438 29.68 -27.47 20.14
N PRO A 439 29.38 -26.22 20.52
CA PRO A 439 28.21 -25.89 21.35
C PRO A 439 26.88 -25.91 20.57
N LEU A 440 26.94 -25.96 19.23
CA LEU A 440 25.77 -25.97 18.36
C LEU A 440 25.19 -27.38 18.27
N ALA A 441 23.92 -27.54 18.62
CA ALA A 441 23.14 -28.74 18.30
C ALA A 441 22.50 -28.58 16.93
N LEU A 442 22.60 -29.60 16.08
CA LEU A 442 22.09 -29.57 14.72
C LEU A 442 21.09 -30.71 14.53
N TYR A 443 19.94 -30.42 13.93
CA TYR A 443 18.86 -31.37 13.69
C TYR A 443 18.43 -31.39 12.23
N ALA A 444 18.39 -32.58 11.61
CA ALA A 444 17.68 -32.76 10.35
C ALA A 444 16.19 -32.87 10.63
N VAL A 445 15.40 -31.94 10.11
CA VAL A 445 13.94 -31.93 10.24
C VAL A 445 13.32 -31.71 8.86
N THR A 446 12.13 -32.27 8.64
CA THR A 446 11.30 -31.85 7.51
C THR A 446 10.55 -30.59 7.94
N LEU A 447 10.89 -29.44 7.37
CA LEU A 447 10.16 -28.22 7.72
C LEU A 447 8.76 -28.28 7.06
N PRO A 448 7.70 -27.78 7.72
CA PRO A 448 6.37 -27.75 7.10
C PRO A 448 6.29 -26.72 5.96
N VAL A 449 7.09 -25.66 6.05
CA VAL A 449 7.16 -24.56 5.08
C VAL A 449 8.61 -24.25 4.73
N ASP A 450 8.84 -23.61 3.59
CA ASP A 450 10.19 -23.12 3.25
C ASP A 450 10.58 -22.02 4.24
N PRO A 451 11.71 -22.15 4.97
CA PRO A 451 12.16 -21.14 5.92
C PRO A 451 12.52 -19.79 5.26
N ARG A 452 12.57 -19.73 3.92
CA ARG A 452 12.78 -18.51 3.13
C ARG A 452 11.49 -17.71 2.88
N GLY A 453 10.31 -18.30 3.08
CA GLY A 453 9.02 -17.66 2.79
C GLY A 453 8.40 -16.92 3.98
N GLY A 454 7.35 -16.14 3.73
CA GLY A 454 6.66 -15.32 4.75
C GLY A 454 6.07 -16.08 5.96
N ALA A 455 6.01 -17.41 5.90
CA ALA A 455 5.62 -18.28 7.03
C ALA A 455 6.77 -18.59 8.02
N ALA A 456 7.98 -18.03 7.81
CA ALA A 456 9.15 -18.24 8.65
C ALA A 456 8.96 -17.85 10.13
N GLY A 457 8.01 -16.93 10.44
CA GLY A 457 7.69 -16.55 11.82
C GLY A 457 7.24 -17.72 12.70
N LEU A 458 6.55 -18.71 12.13
CA LEU A 458 6.15 -19.93 12.86
C LEU A 458 7.34 -20.81 13.22
N LEU A 459 8.32 -20.91 12.31
CA LEU A 459 9.58 -21.59 12.56
C LEU A 459 10.42 -20.83 13.59
N GLY A 460 10.34 -19.50 13.61
CA GLY A 460 10.91 -18.64 14.65
C GLY A 460 10.40 -19.05 16.03
N LEU A 461 9.09 -19.05 16.27
CA LEU A 461 8.52 -19.39 17.59
C LEU A 461 8.86 -20.83 18.03
N ALA A 462 8.83 -21.77 17.09
CA ALA A 462 9.24 -23.16 17.28
C ALA A 462 10.72 -23.27 17.69
N ALA A 463 11.59 -22.54 16.99
CA ALA A 463 13.02 -22.43 17.26
C ALA A 463 13.31 -21.78 18.63
N GLN A 464 12.56 -20.75 19.02
CA GLN A 464 12.73 -20.09 20.33
C GLN A 464 12.44 -21.06 21.48
N ARG A 465 11.38 -21.87 21.38
CA ARG A 465 11.05 -22.89 22.40
C ARG A 465 12.09 -24.00 22.45
N ALA A 466 12.53 -24.48 21.29
CA ALA A 466 13.57 -25.49 21.17
C ALA A 466 14.91 -25.00 21.75
N GLN A 467 15.28 -23.75 21.49
CA GLN A 467 16.49 -23.15 22.04
C GLN A 467 16.38 -22.86 23.54
N ALA A 468 15.23 -22.38 24.03
CA ALA A 468 15.00 -22.19 25.46
C ALA A 468 15.15 -23.50 26.25
N ALA A 469 14.73 -24.62 25.66
CA ALA A 469 14.95 -25.96 26.22
C ALA A 469 16.43 -26.40 26.14
N GLN A 470 17.14 -26.02 25.07
CA GLN A 470 18.54 -26.40 24.83
C GLN A 470 19.55 -25.58 25.64
N GLY A 471 19.26 -24.29 25.90
CA GLY A 471 20.18 -23.34 26.54
C GLY A 471 21.44 -23.00 25.72
N ALA A 472 21.49 -23.39 24.44
CA ALA A 472 22.65 -23.23 23.56
C ALA A 472 22.19 -22.99 22.10
N PRO A 473 23.09 -22.55 21.19
CA PRO A 473 22.77 -22.40 19.77
C PRO A 473 22.20 -23.68 19.15
N LEU A 474 21.28 -23.51 18.20
CA LEU A 474 20.54 -24.57 17.53
C LEU A 474 20.58 -24.36 16.02
N ALA A 475 20.74 -25.43 15.22
CA ALA A 475 20.56 -25.37 13.76
C ALA A 475 19.54 -26.42 13.31
N LEU A 476 18.57 -25.99 12.51
CA LEU A 476 17.62 -26.88 11.84
C LEU A 476 17.99 -27.00 10.38
N VAL A 477 18.13 -28.23 9.89
CA VAL A 477 18.50 -28.53 8.52
C VAL A 477 17.34 -29.22 7.85
N ASP A 478 16.92 -28.72 6.69
CA ASP A 478 15.99 -29.39 5.79
C ASP A 478 16.77 -29.88 4.57
N PRO A 479 17.20 -31.16 4.55
CA PRO A 479 17.97 -31.71 3.44
C PRO A 479 17.19 -31.69 2.12
N ALA A 480 15.86 -31.83 2.18
CA ALA A 480 15.02 -31.86 0.98
C ALA A 480 14.93 -30.47 0.33
N ARG A 481 14.88 -29.41 1.14
CA ARG A 481 14.86 -28.01 0.65
C ARG A 481 16.24 -27.37 0.52
N ARG A 482 17.30 -28.10 0.90
CA ARG A 482 18.69 -27.63 0.95
C ARG A 482 18.81 -26.33 1.75
N ALA A 483 18.16 -26.26 2.91
CA ALA A 483 18.15 -25.08 3.76
C ALA A 483 18.70 -25.40 5.17
N VAL A 484 19.42 -24.45 5.75
CA VAL A 484 19.95 -24.49 7.11
C VAL A 484 19.46 -23.24 7.83
N MET A 485 18.66 -23.41 8.87
CA MET A 485 18.21 -22.34 9.75
C MET A 485 19.06 -22.39 11.03
N ALA A 486 20.05 -21.51 11.15
CA ALA A 486 20.87 -21.34 12.35
C ALA A 486 20.21 -20.35 13.31
N ILE A 487 20.14 -20.71 14.59
CA ILE A 487 19.48 -19.97 15.65
C ILE A 487 20.51 -19.75 16.77
N GLU A 488 20.91 -18.50 16.96
CA GLU A 488 21.99 -18.13 17.89
C GLU A 488 21.51 -17.09 18.91
N PRO A 489 21.88 -17.22 20.19
CA PRO A 489 21.66 -16.18 21.19
C PRO A 489 22.56 -14.97 20.91
N GLY A 490 21.95 -13.80 20.70
CA GLY A 490 22.61 -12.51 20.55
C GLY A 490 22.35 -11.58 21.74
N PRO A 491 23.04 -10.42 21.82
CA PRO A 491 22.92 -9.46 22.92
C PRO A 491 21.52 -8.85 23.06
N ASN A 492 20.72 -8.85 21.98
CA ASN A 492 19.36 -8.28 21.94
C ASN A 492 18.26 -9.35 21.78
N GLY A 493 18.55 -10.63 22.01
CA GLY A 493 17.60 -11.72 21.81
C GLY A 493 18.11 -12.78 20.86
N LEU A 494 17.23 -13.40 20.06
CA LEU A 494 17.58 -14.53 19.21
C LEU A 494 17.79 -14.06 17.77
N SER A 495 18.90 -14.49 17.17
CA SER A 495 19.19 -14.27 15.75
C SER A 495 18.90 -15.55 14.97
N VAL A 496 18.21 -15.43 13.85
CA VAL A 496 17.90 -16.53 12.93
C VAL A 496 18.54 -16.24 11.58
N ARG A 497 19.35 -17.17 11.07
CA ARG A 497 19.98 -17.09 9.75
C ARG A 497 19.56 -18.27 8.91
N VAL A 498 19.10 -18.05 7.69
CA VAL A 498 18.80 -19.11 6.72
C VAL A 498 19.90 -19.17 5.67
N LEU A 499 20.47 -20.34 5.45
CA LEU A 499 21.64 -20.57 4.60
C LEU A 499 21.36 -21.74 3.63
N GLU A 500 21.89 -21.69 2.40
CA GLU A 500 21.65 -22.74 1.40
C GLU A 500 22.72 -23.84 1.41
N LEU A 501 22.28 -25.09 1.38
CA LEU A 501 23.13 -26.28 1.29
C LEU A 501 23.52 -26.56 -0.17
N GLY A 502 24.64 -25.99 -0.60
CA GLY A 502 25.36 -26.41 -1.81
C GLY A 502 24.99 -25.69 -3.11
N ALA A 503 25.16 -24.37 -3.12
CA ALA A 503 25.72 -23.77 -4.33
C ALA A 503 27.15 -24.33 -4.49
N ASP A 504 27.40 -25.12 -5.53
CA ASP A 504 28.74 -25.58 -5.88
C ASP A 504 29.64 -24.37 -6.10
N THR A 505 30.39 -23.93 -5.10
CA THR A 505 31.41 -22.87 -5.21
C THR A 505 32.67 -23.33 -5.96
N THR A 506 32.63 -24.50 -6.62
CA THR A 506 33.77 -25.07 -7.36
C THR A 506 33.53 -25.23 -8.86
N SER A 507 32.34 -24.91 -9.39
CA SER A 507 32.24 -24.65 -10.83
C SER A 507 32.89 -23.30 -11.08
N GLY A 508 34.00 -23.25 -11.81
CA GLY A 508 34.73 -22.02 -12.10
C GLY A 508 33.76 -20.89 -12.43
N GLU A 509 33.66 -19.94 -11.50
CA GLU A 509 32.69 -18.86 -11.49
C GLU A 509 32.91 -18.07 -12.78
N ALA A 510 32.08 -18.34 -13.78
CA ALA A 510 32.14 -17.62 -15.03
C ALA A 510 31.82 -16.16 -14.65
N ALA A 511 32.84 -15.30 -14.72
CA ALA A 511 32.70 -13.88 -14.42
C ALA A 511 31.41 -13.35 -15.07
N ILE A 512 30.57 -12.69 -14.26
CA ILE A 512 29.31 -12.13 -14.75
C ILE A 512 29.62 -11.21 -15.92
N ASP A 513 29.07 -11.50 -17.10
CA ASP A 513 29.20 -10.63 -18.27
C ASP A 513 28.57 -9.25 -17.95
N PRO A 514 29.36 -8.17 -17.87
CA PRO A 514 28.86 -6.86 -17.47
C PRO A 514 27.75 -6.34 -18.39
N ALA A 515 27.81 -6.64 -19.69
CA ALA A 515 26.79 -6.20 -20.64
C ALA A 515 25.45 -6.91 -20.37
N ARG A 516 25.50 -8.21 -20.06
CA ARG A 516 24.32 -9.00 -19.70
C ARG A 516 23.73 -8.54 -18.36
N ALA A 517 24.56 -8.29 -17.35
CA ALA A 517 24.09 -7.77 -16.07
C ALA A 517 23.43 -6.39 -16.24
N PHE A 518 24.05 -5.51 -17.04
CA PHE A 518 23.50 -4.18 -17.30
C PHE A 518 22.15 -4.25 -18.01
N GLY A 519 22.04 -5.10 -19.04
CA GLY A 519 20.78 -5.34 -19.74
C GLY A 519 19.65 -5.81 -18.82
N ARG A 520 19.96 -6.59 -17.78
CA ARG A 520 18.97 -7.05 -16.79
C ARG A 520 18.56 -5.95 -15.82
N ALA A 521 19.54 -5.21 -15.29
CA ALA A 521 19.25 -4.09 -14.40
C ALA A 521 18.40 -3.03 -15.12
N GLU A 522 18.73 -2.70 -16.38
CA GLU A 522 17.93 -1.80 -17.20
C GLU A 522 16.53 -2.36 -17.51
N ALA A 523 16.41 -3.65 -17.81
CA ALA A 523 15.10 -4.27 -18.03
C ALA A 523 14.22 -4.16 -16.78
N PHE A 524 14.76 -4.44 -15.59
CA PHE A 524 14.07 -4.22 -14.33
C PHE A 524 13.65 -2.77 -14.17
N ARG A 525 14.57 -1.80 -14.34
CA ARG A 525 14.28 -0.37 -14.24
C ARG A 525 13.16 0.05 -15.18
N GLN A 526 13.19 -0.38 -16.44
CA GLN A 526 12.19 -0.02 -17.45
C GLN A 526 10.81 -0.59 -17.11
N ILE A 527 10.74 -1.83 -16.61
CA ILE A 527 9.47 -2.43 -16.15
C ILE A 527 8.97 -1.64 -14.95
N ALA A 528 9.81 -1.42 -13.94
CA ALA A 528 9.45 -0.70 -12.72
C ALA A 528 9.07 0.77 -12.98
N ALA A 529 9.69 1.41 -13.97
CA ALA A 529 9.34 2.77 -14.41
C ALA A 529 7.98 2.87 -15.12
N ARG A 530 7.40 1.75 -15.54
CA ARG A 530 6.03 1.68 -16.08
C ARG A 530 5.04 1.16 -15.05
N SER A 531 5.41 0.11 -14.33
CA SER A 531 4.60 -0.57 -13.33
C SER A 531 5.52 -1.20 -12.28
N PRO A 532 5.70 -0.55 -11.12
CA PRO A 532 6.44 -1.13 -10.00
C PRO A 532 5.84 -2.45 -9.53
N ILE A 533 4.51 -2.61 -9.64
CA ILE A 533 3.81 -3.85 -9.30
C ILE A 533 4.20 -4.98 -10.25
N GLU A 534 4.27 -4.71 -11.57
CA GLU A 534 4.73 -5.71 -12.55
C GLU A 534 6.17 -6.12 -12.29
N ALA A 535 7.02 -5.18 -11.85
CA ALA A 535 8.41 -5.45 -11.52
C ALA A 535 8.56 -6.45 -10.36
N LEU A 536 7.60 -6.53 -9.43
CA LEU A 536 7.57 -7.54 -8.36
C LEU A 536 7.51 -8.97 -8.91
N GLY A 537 6.86 -9.17 -10.05
CA GLY A 537 6.78 -10.47 -10.71
C GLY A 537 8.04 -10.83 -11.50
N HIS A 538 9.01 -9.91 -11.63
CA HIS A 538 10.14 -10.09 -12.52
C HIS A 538 11.47 -10.22 -11.79
N ARG A 539 11.91 -11.47 -11.60
CA ARG A 539 13.24 -11.78 -11.06
C ARG A 539 13.47 -11.21 -9.67
N VAL A 540 12.45 -11.18 -8.84
CA VAL A 540 12.53 -10.71 -7.45
C VAL A 540 12.26 -11.90 -6.52
N SER A 541 13.04 -12.03 -5.44
CA SER A 541 12.74 -12.97 -4.36
C SER A 541 11.51 -12.54 -3.57
N ASP A 542 10.88 -13.43 -2.81
CA ASP A 542 9.72 -13.06 -1.98
C ASP A 542 10.06 -11.96 -0.97
N GLY A 543 11.28 -12.02 -0.40
CA GLY A 543 11.78 -11.00 0.54
C GLY A 543 11.98 -9.64 -0.13
N ALA A 544 12.64 -9.60 -1.28
CA ALA A 544 12.81 -8.38 -2.05
C ALA A 544 11.47 -7.81 -2.56
N ALA A 545 10.50 -8.67 -2.89
CA ALA A 545 9.17 -8.24 -3.31
C ALA A 545 8.43 -7.52 -2.16
N LEU A 546 8.54 -8.04 -0.93
CA LEU A 546 7.99 -7.38 0.26
C LEU A 546 8.66 -6.01 0.51
N GLN A 547 9.99 -5.93 0.37
CA GLN A 547 10.74 -4.67 0.53
C GLN A 547 10.34 -3.62 -0.52
N ILE A 548 10.21 -4.01 -1.79
CA ILE A 548 9.72 -3.11 -2.84
C ILE A 548 8.29 -2.65 -2.53
N ALA A 549 7.41 -3.55 -2.08
CA ALA A 549 6.05 -3.19 -1.71
C ALA A 549 6.01 -2.19 -0.53
N GLN A 550 6.87 -2.36 0.47
CA GLN A 550 7.02 -1.41 1.58
C GLN A 550 7.52 -0.04 1.09
N ILE A 551 8.56 -0.01 0.25
CA ILE A 551 9.06 1.23 -0.37
C ILE A 551 7.95 1.89 -1.19
N ALA A 552 7.19 1.12 -1.96
CA ALA A 552 6.07 1.63 -2.75
C ALA A 552 4.98 2.26 -1.87
N LEU A 553 4.63 1.63 -0.74
CA LEU A 553 3.68 2.19 0.23
C LEU A 553 4.19 3.47 0.90
N ILE A 554 5.49 3.61 1.14
CA ILE A 554 6.06 4.85 1.68
C ILE A 554 5.94 5.98 0.65
N PHE A 555 6.22 5.71 -0.61
CA PHE A 555 6.12 6.70 -1.68
C PHE A 555 4.67 7.01 -2.06
N ASP A 556 3.79 6.03 -1.92
CA ASP A 556 2.40 6.05 -2.31
C ASP A 556 1.53 5.31 -1.28
N PRO A 557 1.13 5.99 -0.19
CA PRO A 557 0.37 5.38 0.90
C PRO A 557 -0.98 4.79 0.48
N GLU A 558 -1.51 5.22 -0.66
CA GLU A 558 -2.74 4.71 -1.27
C GLU A 558 -2.53 3.30 -1.88
N GLY A 559 -1.29 2.82 -1.94
CA GLY A 559 -0.95 1.47 -2.40
C GLY A 559 -0.98 1.29 -3.91
N ARG A 560 -1.09 2.37 -4.68
CA ARG A 560 -1.07 2.34 -6.16
C ARG A 560 0.33 2.18 -6.73
N ALA A 561 1.36 2.49 -5.93
CA ALA A 561 2.77 2.50 -6.31
C ALA A 561 3.10 3.44 -7.49
N GLU A 562 2.17 4.30 -7.92
CA GLU A 562 2.31 5.14 -9.11
C GLU A 562 3.44 6.14 -8.96
N ARG A 563 3.70 6.59 -7.72
CA ARG A 563 4.74 7.57 -7.42
C ARG A 563 6.17 7.02 -7.48
N LEU A 564 6.36 5.70 -7.43
CA LEU A 564 7.67 5.06 -7.55
C LEU A 564 8.12 4.91 -9.02
N ALA A 565 7.17 4.76 -9.94
CA ALA A 565 7.43 4.67 -11.38
C ALA A 565 8.27 5.85 -11.94
N PRO A 566 7.91 7.14 -11.70
CA PRO A 566 8.70 8.27 -12.18
C PRO A 566 10.08 8.37 -11.53
N VAL A 567 10.25 7.91 -10.28
CA VAL A 567 11.58 7.83 -9.63
C VAL A 567 12.51 6.95 -10.45
N LEU A 568 12.05 5.75 -10.83
CA LEU A 568 12.85 4.79 -11.61
C LEU A 568 12.98 5.18 -13.08
N GLY A 569 12.00 5.91 -13.61
CA GLY A 569 12.05 6.49 -14.95
C GLY A 569 13.24 7.44 -15.12
N GLY A 570 13.49 8.30 -14.13
CA GLY A 570 14.60 9.27 -14.15
C GLY A 570 15.92 8.76 -13.57
N ALA A 571 16.00 7.50 -13.14
CA ALA A 571 17.17 6.96 -12.44
C ALA A 571 18.26 6.45 -13.40
N ILE A 572 19.52 6.73 -13.08
CA ILE A 572 20.70 6.23 -13.77
C ILE A 572 21.07 4.86 -13.20
N THR A 573 21.21 3.85 -14.07
CA THR A 573 21.64 2.51 -13.66
C THR A 573 23.17 2.43 -13.59
N SER A 574 23.69 1.84 -12.51
CA SER A 574 25.10 1.49 -12.38
C SER A 574 25.26 0.17 -11.65
N LEU A 575 26.33 -0.55 -11.99
CA LEU A 575 26.61 -1.89 -11.45
C LEU A 575 27.90 -1.86 -10.63
N TYR A 576 27.88 -2.56 -9.50
CA TYR A 576 29.01 -2.66 -8.59
C TYR A 576 29.18 -4.10 -8.13
N GLY A 577 30.44 -4.49 -7.85
CA GLY A 577 30.73 -5.79 -7.27
C GLY A 577 30.32 -7.00 -8.13
N LEU A 578 30.39 -6.93 -9.47
CA LEU A 578 29.99 -8.05 -10.36
C LEU A 578 30.77 -9.35 -10.17
N GLY A 579 31.87 -9.35 -9.42
CA GLY A 579 32.60 -10.55 -9.01
C GLY A 579 32.36 -10.95 -7.55
N SER A 580 31.40 -10.34 -6.87
CA SER A 580 31.04 -10.66 -5.48
C SER A 580 29.89 -11.66 -5.44
N ALA A 581 29.66 -12.26 -4.26
CA ALA A 581 28.51 -13.13 -4.02
C ALA A 581 27.16 -12.37 -4.01
N ALA A 582 27.19 -11.04 -3.96
CA ALA A 582 26.04 -10.16 -3.83
C ALA A 582 26.25 -8.90 -4.70
N PRO A 583 26.28 -9.03 -6.03
CA PRO A 583 26.45 -7.90 -6.93
C PRO A 583 25.28 -6.91 -6.78
N VAL A 584 25.57 -5.62 -6.97
CA VAL A 584 24.61 -4.53 -6.73
C VAL A 584 24.32 -3.79 -8.03
N ALA A 585 23.04 -3.54 -8.29
CA ALA A 585 22.62 -2.49 -9.22
C ALA A 585 22.03 -1.31 -8.44
N ALA A 586 22.55 -0.12 -8.70
CA ALA A 586 22.00 1.13 -8.19
C ALA A 586 21.24 1.87 -9.29
N PHE A 587 20.03 2.31 -8.95
CA PHE A 587 19.17 3.19 -9.75
C PHE A 587 19.14 4.55 -9.06
N TYR A 588 20.11 5.39 -9.39
CA TYR A 588 20.31 6.68 -8.73
C TYR A 588 19.55 7.80 -9.46
N HIS A 589 18.65 8.50 -8.76
CA HIS A 589 17.90 9.63 -9.28
C HIS A 589 18.59 10.96 -8.89
N PRO A 590 19.39 11.57 -9.79
CA PRO A 590 20.31 12.65 -9.43
C PRO A 590 19.62 13.95 -8.97
N PHE A 591 18.43 14.24 -9.49
CA PHE A 591 17.70 15.48 -9.17
C PHE A 591 17.13 15.48 -7.75
N ALA A 592 16.64 14.32 -7.33
CA ALA A 592 16.13 14.10 -5.98
C ALA A 592 17.23 13.67 -5.00
N ASP A 593 18.39 13.28 -5.53
CA ASP A 593 19.52 12.77 -4.76
C ASP A 593 19.13 11.56 -3.89
N ILE A 594 18.52 10.56 -4.52
CA ILE A 594 18.10 9.29 -3.91
C ILE A 594 18.52 8.11 -4.80
N ALA A 595 18.71 6.92 -4.23
CA ALA A 595 18.95 5.70 -4.98
C ALA A 595 18.01 4.59 -4.51
N LEU A 596 17.35 3.92 -5.46
CA LEU A 596 16.91 2.56 -5.22
C LEU A 596 18.10 1.68 -5.53
N LEU A 597 18.51 0.86 -4.58
CA LEU A 597 19.56 -0.10 -4.86
C LEU A 597 19.11 -1.53 -4.59
N THR A 598 19.57 -2.42 -5.46
CA THR A 598 19.13 -3.81 -5.56
C THR A 598 20.33 -4.73 -5.47
N VAL A 599 20.26 -5.70 -4.57
CA VAL A 599 21.23 -6.78 -4.41
C VAL A 599 20.76 -7.97 -5.22
N TRP A 600 21.64 -8.52 -6.04
CA TRP A 600 21.35 -9.66 -6.90
C TRP A 600 22.07 -10.91 -6.39
N ASP A 601 21.59 -12.08 -6.80
CA ASP A 601 22.33 -13.32 -6.64
C ASP A 601 23.66 -13.28 -7.42
N ALA A 602 24.57 -14.22 -7.11
CA ALA A 602 25.88 -14.31 -7.75
C ALA A 602 25.82 -14.54 -9.28
N ALA A 603 24.68 -14.99 -9.82
CA ALA A 603 24.47 -15.15 -11.26
C ALA A 603 23.85 -13.92 -11.93
N PHE A 604 23.56 -12.87 -11.15
CA PHE A 604 22.81 -11.70 -11.54
C PHE A 604 21.45 -12.05 -12.18
N GLU A 605 20.79 -13.11 -11.72
CA GLU A 605 19.52 -13.61 -12.28
C GLU A 605 18.31 -13.12 -11.50
N ARG A 606 18.42 -13.02 -10.18
CA ARG A 606 17.36 -12.65 -9.24
C ARG A 606 17.82 -11.57 -8.25
N ILE A 607 16.94 -10.62 -7.96
CA ILE A 607 17.06 -9.62 -6.90
C ILE A 607 16.71 -10.28 -5.57
N GLU A 608 17.65 -10.26 -4.63
CA GLU A 608 17.52 -10.85 -3.30
C GLU A 608 17.13 -9.83 -2.21
N ALA A 609 17.55 -8.57 -2.37
CA ALA A 609 17.20 -7.48 -1.46
C ALA A 609 17.12 -6.13 -2.18
N VAL A 610 16.36 -5.20 -1.61
CA VAL A 610 16.15 -3.85 -2.15
C VAL A 610 16.13 -2.83 -1.02
N GLU A 611 16.75 -1.68 -1.25
CA GLU A 611 16.75 -0.55 -0.31
C GLU A 611 16.62 0.79 -1.04
N MET A 612 15.85 1.72 -0.45
CA MET A 612 15.75 3.10 -0.92
C MET A 612 16.52 4.01 0.04
N VAL A 613 17.57 4.65 -0.45
CA VAL A 613 18.47 5.47 0.36
C VAL A 613 18.63 6.88 -0.20
N PRO A 614 18.73 7.92 0.65
CA PRO A 614 19.21 9.22 0.23
C PRO A 614 20.68 9.14 -0.23
N GLY A 615 21.08 10.03 -1.13
CA GLY A 615 22.44 10.07 -1.65
C GLY A 615 23.47 10.58 -0.64
N ALA A 616 23.05 11.36 0.36
CA ALA A 616 23.97 11.89 1.38
C ALA A 616 24.66 10.78 2.21
N PRO A 617 23.93 9.80 2.80
CA PRO A 617 24.52 8.60 3.40
C PRO A 617 25.46 7.83 2.48
N LEU A 618 25.10 7.68 1.19
CA LEU A 618 25.96 7.01 0.19
C LEU A 618 27.30 7.71 -0.01
N ARG A 619 27.39 9.02 0.29
CA ARG A 619 28.63 9.80 0.24
C ARG A 619 29.33 9.89 1.62
N GLY A 620 28.91 9.08 2.59
CA GLY A 620 29.48 9.06 3.94
C GLY A 620 29.08 10.24 4.84
N LEU A 621 28.01 10.97 4.51
CA LEU A 621 27.52 12.05 5.37
C LEU A 621 26.68 11.49 6.51
N ALA A 622 27.00 11.91 7.74
CA ALA A 622 26.27 11.52 8.95
C ALA A 622 25.10 12.47 9.26
N PRO A 623 24.08 12.02 10.03
CA PRO A 623 23.01 12.89 10.52
C PRO A 623 23.51 14.09 11.35
N PRO A 624 22.75 15.21 11.41
CA PRO A 624 21.47 15.42 10.75
C PRO A 624 21.62 15.62 9.23
N LEU A 625 20.80 14.91 8.46
CA LEU A 625 20.77 15.01 7.01
C LEU A 625 19.90 16.19 6.59
N ASP A 626 20.34 16.96 5.59
CA ASP A 626 19.55 18.04 5.01
C ASP A 626 18.37 17.46 4.22
N ALA A 627 17.23 18.14 4.27
CA ALA A 627 16.05 17.84 3.44
C ALA A 627 16.13 18.50 2.05
N ALA A 628 17.28 19.10 1.70
CA ALA A 628 17.60 19.57 0.36
C ALA A 628 18.47 18.54 -0.39
N PRO A 629 18.22 18.33 -1.70
CA PRO A 629 19.10 17.52 -2.54
C PRO A 629 20.56 17.99 -2.47
N GLY A 630 21.52 17.06 -2.43
CA GLY A 630 22.93 17.37 -2.23
C GLY A 630 23.53 18.36 -3.23
N TRP A 631 23.01 18.43 -4.45
CA TRP A 631 23.48 19.40 -5.44
C TRP A 631 23.08 20.85 -5.10
N GLN A 632 22.01 21.08 -4.33
CA GLN A 632 21.57 22.43 -3.95
C GLN A 632 22.47 23.07 -2.89
N VAL A 633 23.23 22.26 -2.14
CA VAL A 633 24.08 22.75 -1.05
C VAL A 633 25.52 23.06 -1.49
N LEU A 634 25.90 22.75 -2.73
CA LEU A 634 27.29 22.89 -3.21
C LEU A 634 27.71 24.34 -3.52
N GLY A 635 26.77 25.29 -3.62
CA GLY A 635 27.08 26.68 -3.99
C GLY A 635 27.66 26.86 -5.40
N LEU A 636 27.48 25.87 -6.28
CA LEU A 636 27.89 25.90 -7.68
C LEU A 636 26.67 26.17 -8.59
N SER A 637 26.90 26.43 -9.88
CA SER A 637 25.80 26.48 -10.85
C SER A 637 25.08 25.13 -10.87
N ALA A 638 23.75 25.15 -10.94
CA ALA A 638 22.92 23.95 -10.82
C ALA A 638 23.36 22.77 -11.72
N PRO A 639 23.66 22.94 -13.03
CA PRO A 639 24.11 21.81 -13.87
C PRO A 639 25.45 21.21 -13.42
N VAL A 640 26.40 22.04 -12.99
CA VAL A 640 27.71 21.58 -12.50
C VAL A 640 27.56 20.89 -11.15
N ALA A 641 26.77 21.49 -10.24
CA ALA A 641 26.49 20.95 -8.92
C ALA A 641 25.81 19.57 -9.03
N LEU A 642 24.82 19.45 -9.91
CA LEU A 642 24.07 18.22 -10.16
C LEU A 642 24.97 17.11 -10.70
N GLY A 643 25.75 17.40 -11.74
CA GLY A 643 26.68 16.44 -12.33
C GLY A 643 27.79 16.01 -11.37
N LEU A 644 28.36 16.95 -10.61
CA LEU A 644 29.39 16.68 -9.60
C LEU A 644 28.83 15.83 -8.44
N ASN A 645 27.63 16.15 -7.94
CA ASN A 645 26.98 15.38 -6.87
C ASN A 645 26.69 13.94 -7.32
N ALA A 646 26.21 13.76 -8.55
CA ALA A 646 26.00 12.44 -9.12
C ALA A 646 27.31 11.66 -9.23
N ALA A 647 28.35 12.26 -9.81
CA ALA A 647 29.66 11.62 -9.97
C ALA A 647 30.27 11.20 -8.63
N ARG A 648 30.18 12.05 -7.59
CA ARG A 648 30.62 11.73 -6.22
C ARG A 648 29.85 10.55 -5.62
N THR A 649 28.54 10.49 -5.84
CA THR A 649 27.70 9.40 -5.34
C THR A 649 28.06 8.07 -6.00
N HIS A 650 28.26 8.07 -7.32
CA HIS A 650 28.72 6.89 -8.04
C HIS A 650 30.12 6.45 -7.62
N ALA A 651 31.05 7.39 -7.41
CA ALA A 651 32.40 7.08 -6.92
C ALA A 651 32.37 6.45 -5.52
N ALA A 652 31.52 6.96 -4.62
CA ALA A 652 31.37 6.41 -3.27
C ALA A 652 30.77 5.00 -3.28
N LEU A 653 29.67 4.79 -4.03
CA LEU A 653 29.11 3.45 -4.25
C LEU A 653 30.13 2.47 -4.84
N GLY A 654 30.94 2.95 -5.79
CA GLY A 654 32.02 2.17 -6.39
C GLY A 654 33.07 1.75 -5.36
N ALA A 655 33.49 2.66 -4.49
CA ALA A 655 34.47 2.38 -3.44
C ALA A 655 33.93 1.38 -2.40
N ASP A 656 32.71 1.59 -1.93
CA ASP A 656 32.14 0.81 -0.83
C ASP A 656 31.73 -0.60 -1.26
N CYS A 657 31.17 -0.74 -2.47
CA CYS A 657 30.60 -2.01 -2.94
C CYS A 657 31.57 -2.81 -3.84
N ALA A 658 32.71 -2.24 -4.27
CA ALA A 658 33.77 -3.01 -4.93
C ALA A 658 34.70 -3.77 -3.96
N ALA A 659 34.70 -3.42 -2.66
CA ALA A 659 35.63 -3.96 -1.68
C ALA A 659 35.48 -5.48 -1.39
N GLY A 660 34.46 -6.15 -1.92
CA GLY A 660 34.31 -7.61 -1.85
C GLY A 660 34.13 -8.18 -0.44
N ALA A 661 34.16 -7.36 0.60
CA ALA A 661 33.62 -7.72 1.90
C ALA A 661 32.11 -7.91 1.71
N GLY A 662 31.52 -8.88 2.42
CA GLY A 662 30.11 -9.25 2.26
C GLY A 662 29.17 -8.05 2.41
N SER A 663 27.87 -8.30 2.26
CA SER A 663 26.79 -7.29 2.37
C SER A 663 26.88 -6.29 3.53
N GLU A 664 27.71 -6.55 4.54
CA GLU A 664 28.06 -5.67 5.66
C GLU A 664 28.93 -4.45 5.31
N SER A 665 29.73 -4.44 4.23
CA SER A 665 30.65 -3.30 3.93
C SER A 665 30.10 -2.27 2.94
N CYS A 666 29.20 -2.68 2.05
CA CYS A 666 28.40 -1.73 1.30
C CYS A 666 27.44 -1.09 2.35
N PRO A 667 27.15 0.23 2.32
CA PRO A 667 26.45 1.00 3.38
C PRO A 667 25.06 0.50 3.86
N TRP A 668 24.63 -0.68 3.43
CA TRP A 668 23.34 -1.32 3.58
C TRP A 668 23.29 -2.29 4.76
N GLY A 669 24.39 -2.98 5.06
CA GLY A 669 24.39 -4.08 6.02
C GLY A 669 24.34 -3.68 7.50
N GLY A 670 24.20 -2.38 7.79
CA GLY A 670 24.20 -1.85 9.16
C GLY A 670 22.83 -1.38 9.67
N HIS A 671 21.80 -1.33 8.83
CA HIS A 671 20.50 -0.80 9.21
C HIS A 671 19.56 -1.92 9.67
N ASP A 672 19.00 -1.76 10.87
CA ASP A 672 17.87 -2.56 11.31
C ASP A 672 16.59 -2.16 10.56
N GLU A 673 15.49 -2.90 10.77
CA GLU A 673 14.21 -2.62 10.13
C GLU A 673 13.71 -1.19 10.41
N GLU A 674 14.09 -0.60 11.55
CA GLU A 674 13.75 0.78 11.90
C GLU A 674 14.55 1.78 11.04
N GLY A 675 15.86 1.58 10.88
CA GLY A 675 16.72 2.38 10.01
C GLY A 675 16.26 2.38 8.56
N PHE A 676 15.79 1.24 8.05
CA PHE A 676 15.24 1.13 6.69
C PHE A 676 14.06 2.08 6.46
N GLY A 677 13.07 2.07 7.38
CA GLY A 677 11.89 2.91 7.26
C GLY A 677 12.22 4.41 7.28
N VAL A 678 13.20 4.81 8.10
CA VAL A 678 13.65 6.21 8.21
C VAL A 678 14.32 6.68 6.91
N LEU A 679 15.22 5.88 6.32
CA LEU A 679 15.92 6.24 5.09
C LEU A 679 14.96 6.33 3.89
N ALA A 680 14.06 5.36 3.75
CA ALA A 680 13.05 5.37 2.71
C ALA A 680 12.09 6.58 2.83
N THR A 681 11.72 6.94 4.07
CA THR A 681 10.89 8.14 4.34
C THR A 681 11.64 9.42 3.95
N LEU A 682 12.91 9.55 4.32
CA LEU A 682 13.72 10.71 3.93
C LEU A 682 13.89 10.79 2.40
N ALA A 683 14.08 9.66 1.72
CA ALA A 683 14.13 9.61 0.26
C ALA A 683 12.81 10.07 -0.38
N MET A 684 11.66 9.69 0.19
CA MET A 684 10.34 10.14 -0.26
C MET A 684 10.15 11.65 -0.08
N VAL A 685 10.64 12.24 1.03
CA VAL A 685 10.63 13.70 1.23
C VAL A 685 11.47 14.42 0.17
N LEU A 686 12.68 13.92 -0.09
CA LEU A 686 13.58 14.49 -1.12
C LEU A 686 12.97 14.40 -2.52
N TRP A 687 12.36 13.26 -2.86
CA TRP A 687 11.62 13.08 -4.10
C TRP A 687 10.47 14.07 -4.25
N THR A 688 9.62 14.16 -3.22
CA THR A 688 8.45 15.06 -3.21
C THR A 688 8.88 16.51 -3.42
N ARG A 689 9.95 16.94 -2.74
CA ARG A 689 10.53 18.28 -2.93
C ARG A 689 11.01 18.50 -4.37
N SER A 690 11.71 17.53 -4.95
CA SER A 690 12.14 17.60 -6.35
C SER A 690 10.95 17.74 -7.30
N GLN A 691 9.85 17.03 -7.06
CA GLN A 691 8.63 17.14 -7.86
C GLN A 691 7.95 18.51 -7.74
N VAL A 692 7.82 19.04 -6.53
CA VAL A 692 7.27 20.40 -6.32
C VAL A 692 8.07 21.46 -7.07
N GLN A 693 9.40 21.34 -7.08
CA GLN A 693 10.26 22.23 -7.86
C GLN A 693 10.00 22.12 -9.36
N ALA A 694 9.86 20.90 -9.90
CA ALA A 694 9.55 20.68 -11.30
C ALA A 694 8.15 21.22 -11.69
N MET A 695 7.14 21.02 -10.85
CA MET A 695 5.76 21.48 -11.09
C MET A 695 5.65 23.01 -11.13
N THR A 696 6.47 23.73 -10.37
CA THR A 696 6.48 25.20 -10.35
C THR A 696 6.66 25.79 -11.77
N VAL A 697 7.46 25.13 -12.60
CA VAL A 697 7.68 25.54 -14.02
C VAL A 697 6.49 25.22 -14.90
N VAL A 698 5.84 24.08 -14.66
CA VAL A 698 4.66 23.66 -15.42
C VAL A 698 3.53 24.66 -15.22
N GLU A 699 3.25 25.02 -13.97
CA GLU A 699 2.22 25.98 -13.59
C GLU A 699 2.58 27.43 -13.95
N ALA A 700 3.88 27.73 -14.10
CA ALA A 700 4.40 29.08 -14.27
C ALA A 700 3.93 30.06 -13.19
N GLY A 701 3.96 29.60 -11.93
CA GLY A 701 3.48 30.36 -10.77
C GLY A 701 4.30 31.62 -10.43
N THR A 702 5.48 31.79 -11.04
CA THR A 702 6.33 32.99 -10.89
C THR A 702 6.84 33.50 -12.25
N SER A 703 7.32 34.74 -12.29
CA SER A 703 7.95 35.33 -13.48
C SER A 703 9.16 34.53 -13.96
N GLU A 704 9.98 34.02 -13.04
CA GLU A 704 11.13 33.16 -13.33
C GLU A 704 10.69 31.83 -13.93
N ALA A 705 9.65 31.21 -13.34
CA ALA A 705 9.11 29.95 -13.84
C ALA A 705 8.51 30.09 -15.25
N ALA A 706 7.80 31.19 -15.50
CA ALA A 706 7.29 31.54 -16.83
C ALA A 706 8.44 31.73 -17.83
N ALA A 707 9.46 32.52 -17.48
CA ALA A 707 10.62 32.76 -18.34
C ALA A 707 11.38 31.47 -18.68
N ALA A 708 11.56 30.58 -17.72
CA ALA A 708 12.21 29.28 -17.96
C ALA A 708 11.38 28.39 -18.89
N ARG A 709 10.04 28.38 -18.72
CA ARG A 709 9.13 27.64 -19.60
C ARG A 709 9.16 28.19 -21.02
N ASP A 710 9.16 29.51 -21.18
CA ASP A 710 9.22 30.16 -22.49
C ASP A 710 10.56 29.92 -23.19
N ALA A 711 11.66 29.97 -22.44
CA ALA A 711 12.99 29.60 -22.94
C ALA A 711 13.07 28.14 -23.40
N TRP A 712 12.48 27.21 -22.64
CA TRP A 712 12.34 25.82 -23.08
C TRP A 712 11.50 25.69 -24.36
N ASN A 713 10.35 26.35 -24.43
CA ASN A 713 9.47 26.31 -25.60
C ASN A 713 10.17 26.87 -26.85
N ALA A 714 11.00 27.91 -26.70
CA ALA A 714 11.81 28.46 -27.78
C ALA A 714 12.89 27.46 -28.25
N LEU A 715 13.61 26.83 -27.30
CA LEU A 715 14.62 25.82 -27.60
C LEU A 715 14.01 24.59 -28.30
N TYR A 716 12.90 24.07 -27.76
CA TYR A 716 12.16 22.95 -28.33
C TYR A 716 11.56 23.30 -29.70
N GLY A 717 11.06 24.52 -29.88
CA GLY A 717 10.60 25.01 -31.18
C GLY A 717 11.71 25.07 -32.23
N GLU A 718 12.91 25.51 -31.85
CA GLU A 718 14.08 25.56 -32.74
C GLU A 718 14.50 24.16 -33.20
N PHE A 719 14.82 23.27 -32.26
CA PHE A 719 15.50 22.02 -32.58
C PHE A 719 14.55 20.83 -32.66
N GLY A 720 13.52 20.77 -31.81
CA GLY A 720 12.54 19.68 -31.82
C GLY A 720 11.52 19.81 -32.96
N LEU A 721 11.16 21.03 -33.34
CA LEU A 721 10.15 21.30 -34.37
C LEU A 721 10.69 21.98 -35.64
N ALA A 722 11.98 22.33 -35.69
CA ALA A 722 12.62 23.02 -36.81
C ALA A 722 11.94 24.36 -37.20
N GLN A 723 11.48 25.14 -36.21
CA GLN A 723 10.68 26.37 -36.44
C GLN A 723 11.47 27.67 -36.38
N GLY A 724 12.77 27.67 -36.08
CA GLY A 724 13.61 28.88 -36.16
C GLY A 724 13.30 29.94 -35.08
N ARG A 725 13.02 29.54 -33.84
CA ARG A 725 12.51 30.40 -32.76
C ARG A 725 13.53 30.74 -31.67
N ALA A 726 14.64 30.02 -31.52
CA ALA A 726 15.57 30.27 -30.42
C ALA A 726 16.55 31.40 -30.75
N GLN A 727 16.49 32.49 -29.98
CA GLN A 727 17.47 33.59 -30.03
C GLN A 727 18.37 33.54 -28.78
N GLY A 728 19.61 34.03 -28.90
CA GLY A 728 20.55 34.17 -27.77
C GLY A 728 21.50 32.99 -27.54
N LEU A 729 21.35 31.88 -28.26
CA LEU A 729 22.28 30.74 -28.17
C LEU A 729 23.60 30.99 -28.91
N SER A 730 24.70 30.54 -28.32
CA SER A 730 26.01 30.51 -29.01
C SER A 730 26.06 29.43 -30.09
N ASP A 731 26.97 29.56 -31.07
CA ASP A 731 27.18 28.52 -32.10
C ASP A 731 27.64 27.18 -31.51
N THR A 732 28.30 27.21 -30.35
CA THR A 732 28.71 26.01 -29.63
C THR A 732 27.50 25.31 -29.02
N ASP A 733 26.63 26.05 -28.35
CA ASP A 733 25.39 25.49 -27.76
C ASP A 733 24.48 24.95 -28.86
N ARG A 734 24.31 25.70 -29.95
CA ARG A 734 23.49 25.29 -31.10
C ARG A 734 23.94 23.94 -31.67
N ARG A 735 25.24 23.77 -31.92
CA ARG A 735 25.80 22.53 -32.47
C ARG A 735 25.60 21.33 -31.54
N ALA A 736 25.51 21.53 -30.22
CA ALA A 736 25.24 20.44 -29.29
C ALA A 736 23.83 19.84 -29.48
N PHE A 737 22.86 20.64 -29.94
CA PHE A 737 21.47 20.22 -30.12
C PHE A 737 21.15 19.72 -31.55
N GLU A 738 21.89 20.17 -32.57
CA GLU A 738 21.69 19.77 -33.98
C GLU A 738 21.79 18.25 -34.22
N GLY A 739 22.51 17.53 -33.35
CA GLY A 739 22.69 16.08 -33.44
C GLY A 739 21.64 15.24 -32.71
N LEU A 740 20.68 15.86 -32.01
CA LEU A 740 19.68 15.12 -31.23
C LEU A 740 18.55 14.56 -32.13
N PRO A 741 18.26 13.25 -32.06
CA PRO A 741 17.08 12.67 -32.70
C PRO A 741 15.78 13.38 -32.31
N ALA A 742 14.89 13.56 -33.27
CA ALA A 742 13.61 14.26 -33.09
C ALA A 742 12.72 13.62 -32.00
N ASP A 743 12.73 12.29 -31.90
CA ASP A 743 11.96 11.52 -30.92
C ASP A 743 12.40 11.78 -29.47
N LEU A 744 13.69 12.07 -29.23
CA LEU A 744 14.17 12.38 -27.89
C LEU A 744 13.61 13.70 -27.34
N TRP A 745 13.28 14.67 -28.20
CA TRP A 745 12.76 15.96 -27.77
C TRP A 745 11.46 15.84 -26.99
N HIS A 746 10.58 14.90 -27.38
CA HIS A 746 9.32 14.63 -26.69
C HIS A 746 9.49 13.98 -25.31
N GLY A 747 10.63 13.33 -25.09
CA GLY A 747 10.97 12.63 -23.85
C GLY A 747 11.54 13.53 -22.75
N PHE A 748 11.88 14.79 -23.06
CA PHE A 748 12.35 15.72 -22.03
C PHE A 748 11.22 16.18 -21.10
N ARG A 749 11.51 16.18 -19.81
CA ARG A 749 10.58 16.59 -18.74
C ARG A 749 11.31 17.49 -17.74
N PRO A 750 10.65 18.55 -17.21
CA PRO A 750 11.20 19.32 -16.10
C PRO A 750 11.59 18.39 -14.93
N ALA A 751 12.81 18.55 -14.44
CA ALA A 751 13.37 17.73 -13.37
C ALA A 751 13.84 18.56 -12.17
N ALA A 752 14.32 19.78 -12.44
CA ALA A 752 14.67 20.75 -11.41
C ALA A 752 14.47 22.19 -11.91
N PHE A 753 14.22 23.10 -10.97
CA PHE A 753 14.05 24.52 -11.23
C PHE A 753 14.72 25.34 -10.13
N GLY A 754 15.33 26.46 -10.53
CA GLY A 754 15.84 27.47 -9.62
C GLY A 754 15.63 28.87 -10.19
N GLY A 755 14.99 29.75 -9.41
CA GLY A 755 14.85 31.17 -9.72
C GLY A 755 15.58 32.00 -8.67
N ALA A 756 16.51 32.86 -9.09
CA ALA A 756 17.21 33.78 -8.19
C ALA A 756 17.68 35.03 -8.94
N GLU A 757 17.55 36.20 -8.31
CA GLU A 757 18.11 37.47 -8.79
C GLU A 757 17.72 37.83 -10.23
N GLY A 758 16.48 37.52 -10.63
CA GLY A 758 16.00 37.79 -11.98
C GLY A 758 16.58 36.86 -13.05
N ARG A 759 17.15 35.71 -12.65
CA ARG A 759 17.52 34.61 -13.54
C ARG A 759 16.69 33.38 -13.21
N ALA A 760 16.36 32.63 -14.25
CA ALA A 760 15.65 31.37 -14.16
C ALA A 760 16.52 30.26 -14.77
N MET A 761 16.60 29.14 -14.06
CA MET A 761 17.27 27.92 -14.48
C MET A 761 16.25 26.79 -14.49
N LEU A 762 16.14 26.10 -15.60
CA LEU A 762 15.35 24.88 -15.75
C LEU A 762 16.26 23.74 -16.20
N ILE A 763 16.19 22.62 -15.50
CA ILE A 763 16.85 21.39 -15.91
C ILE A 763 15.79 20.39 -16.35
N LEU A 764 15.96 19.83 -17.54
CA LEU A 764 15.10 18.82 -18.13
C LEU A 764 15.84 17.50 -18.26
N HIS A 765 15.22 16.39 -17.87
CA HIS A 765 15.78 15.04 -18.04
C HIS A 765 15.09 14.31 -19.21
N ALA A 766 15.83 13.48 -19.95
CA ALA A 766 15.24 12.61 -20.96
C ALA A 766 14.75 11.32 -20.30
N LYS A 767 13.42 11.08 -20.30
CA LYS A 767 12.80 9.93 -19.66
C LYS A 767 13.41 8.58 -20.09
N ASP A 768 13.65 8.42 -21.38
CA ASP A 768 14.15 7.14 -21.94
C ASP A 768 15.68 7.07 -21.99
N ARG A 769 16.37 8.15 -21.59
CA ARG A 769 17.84 8.25 -21.51
C ARG A 769 18.22 9.02 -20.25
N PRO A 770 18.13 8.40 -19.05
CA PRO A 770 18.33 9.09 -17.77
C PRO A 770 19.75 9.66 -17.60
N ASP A 771 20.73 9.20 -18.38
CA ASP A 771 22.07 9.78 -18.45
C ASP A 771 22.10 11.17 -19.10
N LEU A 772 21.11 11.55 -19.90
CA LEU A 772 21.06 12.76 -20.72
C LEU A 772 20.13 13.82 -20.12
N PHE A 773 20.60 15.06 -19.99
CA PHE A 773 19.80 16.18 -19.52
C PHE A 773 20.14 17.50 -20.22
N ILE A 774 19.19 18.43 -20.22
CA ILE A 774 19.33 19.78 -20.76
C ILE A 774 19.23 20.78 -19.60
N ALA A 775 20.17 21.71 -19.53
CA ALA A 775 20.07 22.88 -18.66
C ALA A 775 19.75 24.11 -19.50
N VAL A 776 18.74 24.88 -19.10
CA VAL A 776 18.26 26.08 -19.78
C VAL A 776 18.32 27.25 -18.81
N GLU A 777 18.99 28.33 -19.21
CA GLU A 777 19.02 29.58 -18.45
C GLU A 777 18.33 30.70 -19.22
N ALA A 778 17.51 31.47 -18.51
CA ALA A 778 16.81 32.63 -19.02
C ALA A 778 16.88 33.80 -18.03
N ALA A 779 16.78 35.03 -18.52
CA ALA A 779 16.49 36.17 -17.65
C ALA A 779 14.98 36.21 -17.32
N ALA A 780 14.58 36.71 -16.17
CA ALA A 780 13.19 36.72 -15.70
C ALA A 780 12.36 37.91 -16.24
N SER A 781 12.87 38.68 -17.21
CA SER A 781 12.14 39.79 -17.82
C SER A 781 11.19 39.32 -18.93
N GLY A 782 10.03 39.95 -19.09
CA GLY A 782 8.90 39.47 -19.92
C GLY A 782 9.11 39.27 -21.43
N ASP A 783 10.32 39.51 -21.96
CA ASP A 783 10.74 39.22 -23.35
C ASP A 783 12.15 38.57 -23.39
N ALA A 784 12.62 38.00 -22.28
CA ALA A 784 14.00 37.58 -22.13
C ALA A 784 14.37 36.44 -23.10
N PRO A 785 15.41 36.63 -23.95
CA PRO A 785 15.94 35.53 -24.74
C PRO A 785 16.59 34.47 -23.86
N LEU A 786 16.78 33.27 -24.42
CA LEU A 786 17.68 32.26 -23.85
C LEU A 786 19.05 32.88 -23.60
N THR A 787 19.54 32.78 -22.36
CA THR A 787 20.88 33.24 -22.00
C THR A 787 21.92 32.17 -22.33
N SER A 788 21.59 30.90 -22.04
CA SER A 788 22.40 29.74 -22.40
C SER A 788 21.55 28.47 -22.38
N ALA A 789 21.96 27.47 -23.16
CA ALA A 789 21.44 26.12 -23.05
C ALA A 789 22.58 25.12 -23.19
N SER A 790 22.59 24.07 -22.38
CA SER A 790 23.64 23.04 -22.41
C SER A 790 23.03 21.65 -22.43
N LEU A 791 23.55 20.81 -23.32
CA LEU A 791 23.27 19.37 -23.35
C LEU A 791 24.38 18.64 -22.59
N LEU A 792 24.02 17.89 -21.56
CA LEU A 792 24.96 17.32 -20.60
C LEU A 792 24.66 15.83 -20.37
N THR A 793 25.70 15.07 -20.00
CA THR A 793 25.57 13.67 -19.59
C THR A 793 26.20 13.41 -18.23
N PHE A 794 25.56 12.59 -17.39
CA PHE A 794 26.09 12.26 -16.06
C PHE A 794 27.38 11.42 -16.16
N SER A 795 27.44 10.49 -17.12
CA SER A 795 28.64 9.73 -17.47
C SER A 795 29.83 10.63 -17.85
N GLY A 796 29.56 11.79 -18.45
CA GLY A 796 30.57 12.80 -18.75
C GLY A 796 31.22 13.40 -17.51
N PHE A 797 30.42 13.66 -16.46
CA PHE A 797 30.93 14.12 -15.15
C PHE A 797 31.75 13.03 -14.45
N GLN A 798 31.26 11.79 -14.46
CA GLN A 798 31.97 10.65 -13.85
C GLN A 798 33.36 10.47 -14.48
N SER A 799 33.45 10.52 -15.81
CA SER A 799 34.70 10.31 -16.54
C SER A 799 35.73 11.44 -16.33
N ASN A 800 35.30 12.61 -15.83
CA ASN A 800 36.13 13.79 -15.66
C ASN A 800 36.11 14.31 -14.21
N LEU A 801 35.73 13.48 -13.24
CA LEU A 801 35.50 13.91 -11.85
C LEU A 801 36.70 14.67 -11.27
N ASP A 802 37.90 14.08 -11.34
CA ASP A 802 39.12 14.69 -10.80
C ASP A 802 39.43 16.07 -11.41
N LEU A 803 39.28 16.21 -12.74
CA LEU A 803 39.51 17.45 -13.46
C LEU A 803 38.49 18.52 -13.08
N ILE A 804 37.22 18.15 -12.90
CA ILE A 804 36.16 19.07 -12.49
C ILE A 804 36.40 19.52 -11.05
N GLU A 805 36.77 18.62 -10.15
CA GLU A 805 37.11 18.96 -8.77
C GLU A 805 38.33 19.87 -8.67
N GLU A 806 39.35 19.66 -9.50
CA GLU A 806 40.52 20.54 -9.58
C GLU A 806 40.13 21.95 -10.04
N ARG A 807 39.21 22.08 -11.00
CA ARG A 807 38.75 23.39 -11.50
C ARG A 807 37.80 24.13 -10.56
N VAL A 808 37.10 23.41 -9.69
CA VAL A 808 36.18 23.99 -8.70
C VAL A 808 36.94 24.54 -7.48
N LYS A 809 38.09 23.94 -7.15
CA LYS A 809 39.01 24.42 -6.10
C LYS A 809 39.77 25.65 -6.56
#